data_AF-A0A1B1LXP1-F1
#
_entry.id   AF-A0A1B1LXP1-F1
#
_cell.length_a   1.000
_cell.length_b   1.000
_cell.length_c   1.000
_cell.angle_alpha   90.00
_cell.angle_beta   90.00
_cell.angle_gamma   90.00
#
_symmetry.space_group_name_H-M   'P 1'
#
loop_
_entity.id
_entity.type
_entity.pdbx_description
1 polymer ?
#
loop_
_entity_poly.entity_id
_entity_poly.type
_entity_poly.pdbx_seq_one_letter_code
_entity_poly.pdbx_strand_id
1 'polypeptide(L)'
;DQCDTINLSQVTEKEKKTVEGASVQAQDEPNDATEIQTELKKVQTAKDESATAAKEAETAKNSAVSAGKGLDAAKEAIKTAEAAADEAKKEAAIAEKAAKDAEAAEKENNLENVKSQVKIADEALKKAKSKKNEAEIAAELVKAVVAKEEAQKASDEAHKAYDKAQEAYTKAQKASDEAQKAHANVQQASKTKEAVETLKNNAETAANKAKEEVGKAETAETGAKNAKDLDEAKQKATDAETAAKDAKKEQVKAEIAAEVAKAKVAKEEADAAQKKAEAAKKIVDKIAQDTKVPEAQREAKLATQTASKATEAATEAGKKAQEAEESSKEAEEKAETSDAVKGKADAAEKAAGEAKKASIETEIAIEVAKAEVLNAEVKKTAQEAEKDATEAKEQAEKAKAAAEEAKTHGEKAEKVGESTKAHSDKAQQENKNAKDASEEAENRAVDALEEAYAVEAHLARTKNAAESAKSATDMSELEKAKEEAIDAANIAHQKWLKATQAATIAKEKKEAAKVAAEKAQTAANVVKDKAAKAEAKKAETEAVKAAVEARAAAEEAKQEAAKVGASKEPQETKNKANVEAEATGNEAKKAEDAAEEAKEAAKKANEATDANVARSEADKAIAAAKKAKKAREKAAYGLLKTKNQY
;
A
#
# COMPACT_ATOMS: atom_id res chain seq x y z
N ASP A 1 37.94 104.74 -19.46
CA ASP A 1 36.74 104.68 -20.32
C ASP A 1 35.52 104.41 -19.47
N GLN A 2 34.41 105.13 -19.53
CA GLN A 2 34.11 106.46 -20.08
C GLN A 2 33.01 107.08 -19.18
N CYS A 3 33.15 108.38 -18.87
CA CYS A 3 32.15 109.47 -18.93
C CYS A 3 30.69 109.10 -19.33
N ASP A 4 29.59 109.79 -19.00
CA ASP A 4 29.22 110.92 -18.13
C ASP A 4 27.67 111.11 -18.30
N THR A 5 26.83 111.87 -17.57
CA THR A 5 26.72 112.41 -16.19
C THR A 5 25.39 113.23 -16.17
N ILE A 6 25.14 114.11 -15.18
CA ILE A 6 24.15 115.22 -15.15
C ILE A 6 22.79 114.97 -14.44
N ASN A 7 22.53 115.84 -13.46
CA ASN A 7 21.23 116.14 -12.83
C ASN A 7 20.18 116.67 -13.83
N LEU A 8 18.89 116.35 -13.62
CA LEU A 8 17.92 117.41 -13.25
C LEU A 8 16.58 116.87 -12.72
N SER A 9 16.05 117.64 -11.78
CA SER A 9 14.70 117.68 -11.23
C SER A 9 13.54 117.28 -12.16
N GLN A 10 12.52 116.64 -11.60
CA GLN A 10 11.24 117.35 -11.37
C GLN A 10 10.35 116.70 -10.30
N VAL A 11 9.80 117.57 -9.45
CA VAL A 11 8.85 117.31 -8.37
C VAL A 11 7.46 117.73 -8.83
N THR A 12 6.42 117.02 -8.38
CA THR A 12 5.05 117.51 -8.12
C THR A 12 4.36 116.44 -7.27
N GLU A 13 4.32 116.50 -5.93
CA GLU A 13 3.81 117.54 -5.02
C GLU A 13 2.31 117.83 -5.16
N LYS A 14 1.56 117.39 -4.13
CA LYS A 14 0.40 118.00 -3.44
C LYS A 14 -0.02 116.98 -2.36
N GLU A 15 -0.34 117.27 -1.11
CA GLU A 15 -0.38 118.46 -0.23
C GLU A 15 -0.37 117.86 1.21
N LYS A 16 0.06 118.49 2.33
CA LYS A 16 0.20 119.90 2.68
C LYS A 16 1.13 120.08 3.92
N LYS A 17 1.68 121.30 4.05
CA LYS A 17 2.42 121.89 5.20
C LYS A 17 1.66 121.78 6.55
N THR A 18 2.28 121.92 7.74
CA THR A 18 3.04 123.11 8.20
C THR A 18 4.09 122.83 9.29
N VAL A 19 5.14 123.66 9.31
CA VAL A 19 6.25 123.70 10.29
C VAL A 19 6.32 125.11 10.89
N GLU A 20 6.58 125.21 12.20
CA GLU A 20 7.33 126.27 12.94
C GLU A 20 7.03 126.12 14.45
N GLY A 21 7.98 126.23 15.39
CA GLY A 21 9.42 126.47 15.30
C GLY A 21 10.09 126.36 16.70
N ALA A 22 11.36 126.80 16.81
CA ALA A 22 12.26 126.71 17.98
C ALA A 22 12.65 125.26 18.40
N SER A 23 13.88 124.80 18.15
CA SER A 23 15.16 125.22 18.74
C SER A 23 15.34 124.77 20.20
N VAL A 24 16.22 123.80 20.42
CA VAL A 24 17.45 123.91 21.23
C VAL A 24 18.12 122.52 21.28
N GLN A 25 19.46 122.48 21.29
CA GLN A 25 20.22 121.25 21.50
C GLN A 25 20.02 120.74 22.94
N ALA A 26 19.68 119.46 23.08
CA ALA A 26 19.98 118.67 24.27
C ALA A 26 20.58 117.33 23.81
N GLN A 27 21.70 116.94 24.42
CA GLN A 27 22.26 115.61 24.28
C GLN A 27 21.52 114.63 25.21
N ASP A 28 21.45 113.37 24.78
CA ASP A 28 21.36 112.14 25.58
C ASP A 28 20.36 112.07 26.75
N GLU A 29 19.31 111.25 26.57
CA GLU A 29 18.98 110.12 27.45
C GLU A 29 17.90 109.21 26.79
N PRO A 30 17.90 107.88 27.03
CA PRO A 30 16.88 106.98 26.49
C PRO A 30 15.54 107.13 27.25
N ASN A 31 14.42 107.03 26.54
CA ASN A 31 13.10 107.08 27.17
C ASN A 31 12.63 105.66 27.56
N ASP A 32 12.76 105.33 28.84
CA ASP A 32 12.47 104.00 29.41
C ASP A 32 11.10 103.44 29.00
N ALA A 33 10.07 104.29 28.87
CA ALA A 33 8.71 103.85 28.54
C ALA A 33 8.60 103.11 27.18
N THR A 34 9.36 103.55 26.18
CA THR A 34 9.44 102.88 24.86
C THR A 34 10.22 101.57 24.90
N GLU A 35 11.18 101.46 25.82
CA GLU A 35 11.97 100.24 26.00
C GLU A 35 11.17 99.19 26.80
N ILE A 36 10.45 99.61 27.85
CA ILE A 36 9.53 98.77 28.64
C ILE A 36 8.52 98.06 27.73
N GLN A 37 7.82 98.78 26.85
CA GLN A 37 6.85 98.17 25.92
C GLN A 37 7.49 97.19 24.92
N THR A 38 8.76 97.39 24.59
CA THR A 38 9.51 96.51 23.69
C THR A 38 9.88 95.21 24.39
N GLU A 39 10.35 95.29 25.63
CA GLU A 39 10.62 94.12 26.48
C GLU A 39 9.33 93.36 26.88
N LEU A 40 8.23 94.07 27.15
CA LEU A 40 6.91 93.46 27.43
C LEU A 40 6.39 92.61 26.26
N LYS A 41 6.65 93.01 25.01
CA LYS A 41 6.32 92.20 23.84
C LYS A 41 7.18 90.93 23.74
N LYS A 42 8.45 90.97 24.17
CA LYS A 42 9.32 89.78 24.20
C LYS A 42 8.82 88.77 25.23
N VAL A 43 8.55 89.19 26.46
CA VAL A 43 8.10 88.27 27.53
C VAL A 43 6.75 87.63 27.18
N GLN A 44 5.83 88.38 26.56
CA GLN A 44 4.54 87.85 26.09
C GLN A 44 4.72 86.87 24.90
N THR A 45 5.62 87.17 23.96
CA THR A 45 5.99 86.22 22.88
C THR A 45 6.57 84.94 23.46
N ALA A 46 7.48 85.03 24.42
CA ALA A 46 8.10 83.87 25.05
C ALA A 46 7.08 83.01 25.82
N LYS A 47 6.11 83.61 26.50
CA LYS A 47 4.96 82.92 27.11
C LYS A 47 4.14 82.15 26.08
N ASP A 48 3.72 82.79 24.99
CA ASP A 48 2.83 82.18 24.01
C ASP A 48 3.52 81.06 23.21
N GLU A 49 4.81 81.23 22.88
CA GLU A 49 5.63 80.16 22.28
C GLU A 49 5.90 79.00 23.27
N SER A 50 6.09 79.28 24.56
CA SER A 50 6.26 78.22 25.58
C SER A 50 4.97 77.40 25.76
N ALA A 51 3.82 78.08 25.80
CA ALA A 51 2.51 77.43 25.87
C ALA A 51 2.20 76.60 24.60
N THR A 52 2.73 77.00 23.45
CA THR A 52 2.66 76.22 22.20
C THR A 52 3.53 74.97 22.31
N ALA A 53 4.80 75.11 22.71
CA ALA A 53 5.72 73.98 22.90
C ALA A 53 5.18 72.93 23.90
N ALA A 54 4.55 73.36 24.99
CA ALA A 54 3.91 72.45 25.96
C ALA A 54 2.71 71.67 25.39
N LYS A 55 1.92 72.26 24.49
CA LYS A 55 0.81 71.57 23.80
C LYS A 55 1.31 70.54 22.79
N GLU A 56 2.37 70.88 22.06
CA GLU A 56 3.01 69.98 21.11
C GLU A 56 3.65 68.78 21.84
N ALA A 57 4.31 69.02 22.98
CA ALA A 57 4.84 67.96 23.84
C ALA A 57 3.75 67.01 24.36
N GLU A 58 2.61 67.53 24.82
CA GLU A 58 1.47 66.70 25.24
C GLU A 58 0.86 65.90 24.08
N THR A 59 0.90 66.46 22.87
CA THR A 59 0.45 65.76 21.64
C THR A 59 1.38 64.60 21.30
N ALA A 60 2.70 64.81 21.38
CA ALA A 60 3.70 63.77 21.18
C ALA A 60 3.56 62.63 22.21
N LYS A 61 3.45 62.97 23.50
CA LYS A 61 3.12 62.02 24.58
C LYS A 61 1.88 61.18 24.26
N ASN A 62 0.77 61.81 23.88
CA ASN A 62 -0.47 61.08 23.57
C ASN A 62 -0.32 60.16 22.35
N SER A 63 0.49 60.55 21.36
CA SER A 63 0.87 59.69 20.24
C SER A 63 1.70 58.48 20.70
N ALA A 64 2.70 58.70 21.56
CA ALA A 64 3.54 57.66 22.16
C ALA A 64 2.70 56.62 22.93
N VAL A 65 1.87 57.08 23.87
CA VAL A 65 0.96 56.22 24.67
C VAL A 65 0.00 55.43 23.78
N SER A 66 -0.46 56.01 22.68
CA SER A 66 -1.37 55.33 21.74
C SER A 66 -0.66 54.27 20.90
N ALA A 67 0.54 54.57 20.40
CA ALA A 67 1.32 53.66 19.56
C ALA A 67 1.90 52.47 20.35
N GLY A 68 2.53 52.72 21.50
CA GLY A 68 3.16 51.69 22.33
C GLY A 68 2.22 50.98 23.31
N LYS A 69 0.90 51.13 23.14
CA LYS A 69 -0.09 50.65 24.11
C LYS A 69 -0.02 49.13 24.29
N GLY A 70 0.37 48.69 25.48
CA GLY A 70 0.46 47.28 25.83
C GLY A 70 1.75 46.60 25.36
N LEU A 71 2.72 47.34 24.86
CA LEU A 71 4.05 46.84 24.50
C LEU A 71 5.05 47.12 25.63
N ASP A 72 5.64 46.07 26.19
CA ASP A 72 6.57 46.21 27.31
C ASP A 72 7.86 46.95 26.93
N ALA A 73 8.37 46.71 25.71
CA ALA A 73 9.55 47.38 25.19
C ALA A 73 9.37 48.91 25.02
N ALA A 74 8.15 49.39 24.78
CA ALA A 74 7.87 50.82 24.60
C ALA A 74 7.75 51.60 25.93
N LYS A 75 7.68 50.92 27.08
CA LYS A 75 7.35 51.54 28.38
C LYS A 75 8.29 52.65 28.81
N GLU A 76 9.60 52.51 28.59
CA GLU A 76 10.55 53.54 29.03
C GLU A 76 10.48 54.80 28.14
N ALA A 77 10.41 54.66 26.83
CA ALA A 77 10.21 55.80 25.92
C ALA A 77 8.86 56.51 26.16
N ILE A 78 7.79 55.77 26.47
CA ILE A 78 6.51 56.39 26.90
C ILE A 78 6.71 57.25 28.16
N LYS A 79 7.40 56.75 29.20
CA LYS A 79 7.69 57.54 30.41
C LYS A 79 8.54 58.78 30.11
N THR A 80 9.52 58.68 29.20
CA THR A 80 10.32 59.82 28.76
C THR A 80 9.44 60.89 28.11
N ALA A 81 8.53 60.49 27.21
CA ALA A 81 7.57 61.42 26.59
C ALA A 81 6.61 62.05 27.62
N GLU A 82 6.14 61.28 28.60
CA GLU A 82 5.29 61.78 29.70
C GLU A 82 6.03 62.81 30.57
N ALA A 83 7.25 62.48 31.02
CA ALA A 83 8.07 63.35 31.85
C ALA A 83 8.45 64.65 31.12
N ALA A 84 8.83 64.55 29.84
CA ALA A 84 9.17 65.70 29.01
C ALA A 84 7.96 66.62 28.77
N ALA A 85 6.77 66.06 28.51
CA ALA A 85 5.54 66.86 28.39
C ALA A 85 5.17 67.59 29.69
N ASP A 86 5.30 66.92 30.85
CA ASP A 86 5.02 67.54 32.14
C ASP A 86 6.08 68.60 32.55
N GLU A 87 7.33 68.45 32.13
CA GLU A 87 8.36 69.49 32.30
C GLU A 87 8.16 70.67 31.35
N ALA A 88 7.77 70.44 30.09
CA ALA A 88 7.40 71.52 29.17
C ALA A 88 6.24 72.36 29.70
N LYS A 89 5.24 71.75 30.34
CA LYS A 89 4.14 72.46 31.03
C LYS A 89 4.64 73.31 32.21
N LYS A 90 5.57 72.79 33.03
CA LYS A 90 6.15 73.54 34.16
C LYS A 90 6.87 74.78 33.68
N GLU A 91 7.70 74.66 32.65
CA GLU A 91 8.43 75.80 32.07
C GLU A 91 7.47 76.80 31.38
N ALA A 92 6.42 76.34 30.69
CA ALA A 92 5.38 77.23 30.18
C ALA A 92 4.67 78.04 31.29
N ALA A 93 4.41 77.44 32.46
CA ALA A 93 3.87 78.15 33.62
C ALA A 93 4.85 79.15 34.23
N ILE A 94 6.17 78.90 34.16
CA ILE A 94 7.21 79.86 34.56
C ILE A 94 7.23 81.06 33.61
N ALA A 95 7.18 80.84 32.29
CA ALA A 95 7.08 81.91 31.30
C ALA A 95 5.77 82.72 31.46
N GLU A 96 4.64 82.06 31.77
CA GLU A 96 3.37 82.73 32.06
C GLU A 96 3.46 83.61 33.31
N LYS A 97 4.12 83.13 34.38
CA LYS A 97 4.34 83.92 35.60
C LYS A 97 5.24 85.12 35.33
N ALA A 98 6.35 84.93 34.62
CA ALA A 98 7.28 86.00 34.27
C ALA A 98 6.59 87.11 33.44
N ALA A 99 5.70 86.77 32.50
CA ALA A 99 4.92 87.75 31.77
C ALA A 99 3.99 88.57 32.69
N LYS A 100 3.30 87.94 33.66
CA LYS A 100 2.46 88.64 34.64
C LYS A 100 3.27 89.53 35.57
N ASP A 101 4.44 89.09 36.00
CA ASP A 101 5.35 89.87 36.84
C ASP A 101 5.94 91.07 36.05
N ALA A 102 6.15 90.92 34.74
CA ALA A 102 6.56 92.01 33.85
C ALA A 102 5.42 93.04 33.63
N GLU A 103 4.18 92.59 33.43
CA GLU A 103 2.99 93.45 33.38
C GLU A 103 2.75 94.19 34.71
N ALA A 104 3.23 93.67 35.84
CA ALA A 104 3.23 94.38 37.12
C ALA A 104 4.36 95.42 37.18
N ALA A 105 5.58 95.04 36.77
CA ALA A 105 6.74 95.93 36.74
C ALA A 105 6.59 97.12 35.76
N GLU A 106 5.88 96.95 34.64
CA GLU A 106 5.51 98.04 33.73
C GLU A 106 4.68 99.11 34.44
N LYS A 107 3.72 98.72 35.29
CA LYS A 107 2.88 99.66 36.06
C LYS A 107 3.66 100.43 37.12
N GLU A 108 4.81 99.91 37.53
CA GLU A 108 5.77 100.56 38.43
C GLU A 108 6.87 101.32 37.67
N ASN A 109 6.82 101.36 36.33
CA ASN A 109 7.83 101.94 35.43
C ASN A 109 9.25 101.38 35.65
N ASN A 110 9.36 100.10 36.00
CA ASN A 110 10.61 99.45 36.43
C ASN A 110 11.24 98.61 35.31
N LEU A 111 11.96 99.28 34.40
CA LEU A 111 12.59 98.66 33.22
C LEU A 111 13.54 97.50 33.56
N GLU A 112 14.33 97.60 34.63
CA GLU A 112 15.28 96.54 35.00
C GLU A 112 14.56 95.26 35.48
N ASN A 113 13.44 95.41 36.22
CA ASN A 113 12.61 94.26 36.58
C ASN A 113 11.94 93.65 35.34
N VAL A 114 11.42 94.45 34.40
CA VAL A 114 10.88 93.94 33.12
C VAL A 114 11.96 93.17 32.33
N LYS A 115 13.17 93.71 32.21
CA LYS A 115 14.34 93.03 31.59
C LYS A 115 14.73 91.74 32.32
N SER A 116 14.58 91.69 33.63
CA SER A 116 14.79 90.47 34.43
C SER A 116 13.74 89.39 34.10
N GLN A 117 12.46 89.76 34.02
CA GLN A 117 11.38 88.83 33.65
C GLN A 117 11.49 88.32 32.20
N VAL A 118 11.95 89.16 31.25
CA VAL A 118 12.26 88.70 29.88
C VAL A 118 13.28 87.57 29.89
N LYS A 119 14.38 87.69 30.65
CA LYS A 119 15.39 86.63 30.77
C LYS A 119 14.78 85.33 31.33
N ILE A 120 13.93 85.43 32.35
CA ILE A 120 13.25 84.26 32.96
C ILE A 120 12.33 83.58 31.93
N ALA A 121 11.54 84.35 31.18
CA ALA A 121 10.66 83.78 30.15
C ALA A 121 11.43 83.21 28.95
N ASP A 122 12.53 83.83 28.53
CA ASP A 122 13.41 83.32 27.46
C ASP A 122 14.13 82.03 27.85
N GLU A 123 14.55 81.90 29.12
CA GLU A 123 15.12 80.65 29.65
C GLU A 123 14.07 79.55 29.74
N ALA A 124 12.88 79.86 30.24
CA ALA A 124 11.75 78.95 30.29
C ALA A 124 11.33 78.49 28.88
N LEU A 125 11.29 79.40 27.90
CA LEU A 125 11.03 79.09 26.49
C LEU A 125 12.05 78.12 25.90
N LYS A 126 13.35 78.35 26.14
CA LYS A 126 14.41 77.46 25.65
C LYS A 126 14.25 76.05 26.21
N LYS A 127 13.94 75.92 27.50
CA LYS A 127 13.69 74.62 28.13
C LYS A 127 12.39 73.98 27.66
N ALA A 128 11.29 74.72 27.54
CA ALA A 128 10.02 74.23 27.01
C ALA A 128 10.17 73.69 25.58
N LYS A 129 10.91 74.40 24.71
CA LYS A 129 11.27 73.91 23.36
C LYS A 129 12.17 72.68 23.39
N SER A 130 13.16 72.63 24.30
CA SER A 130 13.99 71.42 24.49
C SER A 130 13.14 70.21 24.89
N LYS A 131 12.19 70.39 25.80
CA LYS A 131 11.33 69.34 26.34
C LYS A 131 10.22 68.91 25.36
N LYS A 132 9.73 69.82 24.51
CA LYS A 132 8.95 69.47 23.32
C LYS A 132 9.73 68.50 22.43
N ASN A 133 10.97 68.83 22.10
CA ASN A 133 11.79 68.01 21.20
C ASN A 133 12.07 66.62 21.81
N GLU A 134 12.34 66.54 23.12
CA GLU A 134 12.51 65.28 23.87
C GLU A 134 11.24 64.42 23.82
N ALA A 135 10.05 65.02 23.98
CA ALA A 135 8.77 64.33 23.86
C ALA A 135 8.49 63.84 22.42
N GLU A 136 8.84 64.63 21.40
CA GLU A 136 8.72 64.22 19.99
C GLU A 136 9.68 63.06 19.63
N ILE A 137 10.93 63.09 20.11
CA ILE A 137 11.90 62.01 19.91
C ILE A 137 11.37 60.71 20.50
N ALA A 138 10.98 60.74 21.77
CA ALA A 138 10.45 59.59 22.48
C ALA A 138 9.18 59.03 21.81
N ALA A 139 8.32 59.89 21.24
CA ALA A 139 7.14 59.46 20.50
C ALA A 139 7.45 58.74 19.18
N GLU A 140 8.42 59.21 18.39
CA GLU A 140 8.85 58.52 17.17
C GLU A 140 9.55 57.19 17.49
N LEU A 141 10.29 57.13 18.59
CA LEU A 141 10.98 55.91 19.00
C LEU A 141 10.04 54.84 19.55
N VAL A 142 8.94 55.23 20.20
CA VAL A 142 7.87 54.26 20.50
C VAL A 142 7.32 53.63 19.21
N LYS A 143 7.17 54.38 18.11
CA LYS A 143 6.77 53.78 16.82
C LYS A 143 7.85 52.84 16.28
N ALA A 144 9.12 53.22 16.35
CA ALA A 144 10.24 52.38 15.93
C ALA A 144 10.37 51.08 16.75
N VAL A 145 10.13 51.14 18.06
CA VAL A 145 10.11 49.97 18.97
C VAL A 145 8.89 49.08 18.71
N VAL A 146 7.72 49.65 18.42
CA VAL A 146 6.55 48.87 17.97
C VAL A 146 6.85 48.15 16.66
N ALA A 147 7.45 48.85 15.69
CA ALA A 147 7.85 48.27 14.41
C ALA A 147 8.93 47.18 14.57
N LYS A 148 9.90 47.35 15.49
CA LYS A 148 10.88 46.31 15.89
C LYS A 148 10.20 45.03 16.37
N GLU A 149 9.22 45.15 17.24
CA GLU A 149 8.56 43.99 17.83
C GLU A 149 7.68 43.27 16.81
N GLU A 150 7.06 43.99 15.88
CA GLU A 150 6.40 43.40 14.71
C GLU A 150 7.40 42.72 13.76
N ALA A 151 8.56 43.32 13.49
CA ALA A 151 9.60 42.72 12.66
C ALA A 151 10.21 41.46 13.28
N GLN A 152 10.35 41.41 14.61
CA GLN A 152 10.80 40.22 15.32
C GLN A 152 9.74 39.11 15.25
N LYS A 153 8.45 39.42 15.48
CA LYS A 153 7.36 38.45 15.28
C LYS A 153 7.33 37.91 13.85
N ALA A 154 7.53 38.78 12.86
CA ALA A 154 7.64 38.38 11.46
C ALA A 154 8.81 37.41 11.22
N SER A 155 9.96 37.64 11.84
CA SER A 155 11.10 36.70 11.82
C SER A 155 10.74 35.34 12.42
N ASP A 156 10.08 35.32 13.58
CA ASP A 156 9.71 34.09 14.29
C ASP A 156 8.62 33.30 13.55
N GLU A 157 7.74 33.99 12.82
CA GLU A 157 6.74 33.39 11.94
C GLU A 157 7.37 32.85 10.64
N ALA A 158 8.34 33.55 10.05
CA ALA A 158 9.14 33.05 8.93
C ALA A 158 9.94 31.78 9.28
N HIS A 159 10.51 31.69 10.50
CA HIS A 159 11.14 30.45 10.97
C HIS A 159 10.14 29.28 11.05
N LYS A 160 8.95 29.49 11.61
CA LYS A 160 7.89 28.46 11.66
C LYS A 160 7.42 28.04 10.27
N ALA A 161 7.39 28.95 9.30
CA ALA A 161 7.06 28.65 7.92
C ALA A 161 8.14 27.76 7.27
N TYR A 162 9.42 28.06 7.50
CA TYR A 162 10.54 27.22 7.06
C TYR A 162 10.48 25.82 7.66
N ASP A 163 10.24 25.67 8.96
CA ASP A 163 10.20 24.36 9.63
C ASP A 163 9.09 23.47 9.02
N LYS A 164 7.88 24.04 8.81
CA LYS A 164 6.77 23.37 8.12
C LYS A 164 7.13 22.97 6.69
N ALA A 165 7.77 23.85 5.93
CA ALA A 165 8.22 23.56 4.58
C ALA A 165 9.28 22.45 4.54
N GLN A 166 10.18 22.41 5.52
CA GLN A 166 11.21 21.38 5.65
C GLN A 166 10.62 20.03 6.06
N GLU A 167 9.62 20.01 6.95
CA GLU A 167 8.85 18.79 7.25
C GLU A 167 8.12 18.27 6.01
N ALA A 168 7.42 19.14 5.27
CA ALA A 168 6.74 18.79 4.03
C ALA A 168 7.72 18.24 2.98
N TYR A 169 8.86 18.92 2.76
CA TYR A 169 9.94 18.44 1.90
C TYR A 169 10.46 17.05 2.32
N THR A 170 10.63 16.82 3.63
CA THR A 170 11.14 15.54 4.15
C THR A 170 10.13 14.40 3.93
N LYS A 171 8.82 14.68 4.03
CA LYS A 171 7.75 13.73 3.65
C LYS A 171 7.79 13.45 2.14
N ALA A 172 7.91 14.50 1.33
CA ALA A 172 8.01 14.40 -0.13
C ALA A 172 9.18 13.51 -0.57
N GLN A 173 10.37 13.73 0.00
CA GLN A 173 11.57 12.99 -0.38
C GLN A 173 11.38 11.49 -0.10
N LYS A 174 10.77 11.11 1.03
CA LYS A 174 10.45 9.71 1.34
C LYS A 174 9.46 9.11 0.34
N ALA A 175 8.37 9.82 0.02
CA ALA A 175 7.39 9.38 -0.98
C ALA A 175 8.01 9.27 -2.38
N SER A 176 8.91 10.18 -2.74
CA SER A 176 9.65 10.19 -4.01
C SER A 176 10.65 9.02 -4.07
N ASP A 177 11.40 8.73 -2.99
CA ASP A 177 12.29 7.56 -2.87
C ASP A 177 11.52 6.23 -2.98
N GLU A 178 10.32 6.14 -2.39
CA GLU A 178 9.41 5.00 -2.55
C GLU A 178 8.87 4.85 -3.98
N ALA A 179 8.57 5.96 -4.65
CA ALA A 179 8.17 5.97 -6.06
C ALA A 179 9.34 5.63 -7.00
N GLN A 180 10.56 6.04 -6.65
CA GLN A 180 11.77 5.79 -7.44
C GLN A 180 12.17 4.32 -7.41
N LYS A 181 11.92 3.62 -6.30
CA LYS A 181 11.97 2.14 -6.21
C LYS A 181 10.98 1.44 -7.16
N ALA A 182 9.99 2.14 -7.70
CA ALA A 182 9.07 1.69 -8.74
C ALA A 182 9.44 2.19 -10.17
N HIS A 183 10.71 2.57 -10.40
CA HIS A 183 11.27 2.93 -11.72
C HIS A 183 10.70 4.19 -12.40
N ALA A 184 10.98 5.38 -11.84
CA ALA A 184 10.86 6.66 -12.55
C ALA A 184 11.95 7.68 -12.15
N ASN A 185 12.38 8.54 -13.09
CA ASN A 185 13.34 9.61 -12.84
C ASN A 185 12.75 10.74 -11.98
N VAL A 186 13.55 11.28 -11.05
CA VAL A 186 13.22 12.47 -10.26
C VAL A 186 14.39 13.46 -10.32
N GLN A 187 14.15 14.62 -10.94
CA GLN A 187 15.02 15.81 -10.86
C GLN A 187 14.16 17.08 -10.74
N GLN A 188 13.46 17.22 -9.60
CA GLN A 188 12.72 18.46 -9.33
C GLN A 188 12.69 18.86 -7.83
N ALA A 189 12.69 17.88 -6.91
CA ALA A 189 12.64 18.13 -5.46
C ALA A 189 13.73 19.09 -4.91
N SER A 190 14.98 19.02 -5.39
CA SER A 190 16.08 19.86 -4.84
C SER A 190 15.86 21.36 -5.01
N LYS A 191 15.28 21.77 -6.15
CA LYS A 191 15.07 23.19 -6.50
C LYS A 191 14.05 23.87 -5.59
N THR A 192 13.03 23.13 -5.15
CA THR A 192 12.02 23.65 -4.20
C THR A 192 12.63 23.90 -2.83
N LYS A 193 13.55 23.04 -2.37
CA LYS A 193 14.28 23.22 -1.11
C LYS A 193 15.16 24.47 -1.15
N GLU A 194 15.99 24.60 -2.19
CA GLU A 194 16.91 25.75 -2.38
C GLU A 194 16.17 27.09 -2.42
N ALA A 195 14.99 27.13 -3.05
CA ALA A 195 14.15 28.34 -3.10
C ALA A 195 13.60 28.76 -1.72
N VAL A 196 13.06 27.81 -0.95
CA VAL A 196 12.55 28.06 0.41
C VAL A 196 13.68 28.46 1.36
N GLU A 197 14.83 27.81 1.26
CA GLU A 197 16.02 28.11 2.08
C GLU A 197 16.57 29.53 1.79
N THR A 198 16.58 29.94 0.52
CA THR A 198 16.96 31.30 0.11
C THR A 198 16.01 32.36 0.68
N LEU A 199 14.69 32.14 0.58
CA LEU A 199 13.68 33.10 1.08
C LEU A 199 13.68 33.21 2.61
N LYS A 200 13.92 32.10 3.33
CA LYS A 200 14.14 32.12 4.79
C LYS A 200 15.34 33.01 5.15
N ASN A 201 16.48 32.81 4.49
CA ASN A 201 17.70 33.57 4.77
C ASN A 201 17.51 35.08 4.48
N ASN A 202 16.70 35.43 3.48
CA ASN A 202 16.32 36.82 3.21
C ASN A 202 15.47 37.42 4.34
N ALA A 203 14.45 36.69 4.82
CA ALA A 203 13.61 37.14 5.94
C ALA A 203 14.41 37.31 7.24
N GLU A 204 15.31 36.37 7.56
CA GLU A 204 16.21 36.45 8.71
C GLU A 204 17.18 37.63 8.60
N THR A 205 17.72 37.88 7.39
CA THR A 205 18.58 39.05 7.12
C THR A 205 17.82 40.36 7.29
N ALA A 206 16.59 40.46 6.79
CA ALA A 206 15.74 41.65 6.93
C ALA A 206 15.36 41.92 8.39
N ALA A 207 15.03 40.88 9.16
CA ALA A 207 14.74 41.00 10.59
C ALA A 207 15.97 41.43 11.41
N ASN A 208 17.16 40.90 11.10
CA ASN A 208 18.40 41.32 11.75
C ASN A 208 18.76 42.78 11.41
N LYS A 209 18.52 43.22 10.17
CA LYS A 209 18.65 44.64 9.78
C LYS A 209 17.67 45.53 10.55
N ALA A 210 16.42 45.10 10.75
CA ALA A 210 15.45 45.85 11.54
C ALA A 210 15.90 46.00 13.01
N LYS A 211 16.46 44.94 13.63
CA LYS A 211 17.07 45.03 14.98
C LYS A 211 18.22 46.04 15.01
N GLU A 212 19.09 46.04 14.01
CA GLU A 212 20.26 46.92 13.94
C GLU A 212 19.86 48.40 13.83
N GLU A 213 18.93 48.75 12.93
CA GLU A 213 18.48 50.15 12.79
C GLU A 213 17.74 50.67 14.02
N VAL A 214 16.98 49.82 14.72
CA VAL A 214 16.32 50.24 15.97
C VAL A 214 17.35 50.40 17.09
N GLY A 215 18.38 49.55 17.17
CA GLY A 215 19.50 49.77 18.09
C GLY A 215 20.22 51.11 17.82
N LYS A 216 20.38 51.50 16.56
CA LYS A 216 20.89 52.83 16.19
C LYS A 216 19.94 53.95 16.64
N ALA A 217 18.63 53.77 16.49
CA ALA A 217 17.63 54.72 16.95
C ALA A 217 17.64 54.90 18.49
N GLU A 218 17.71 53.79 19.25
CA GLU A 218 17.88 53.78 20.72
C GLU A 218 19.18 54.51 21.17
N THR A 219 20.28 54.36 20.42
CA THR A 219 21.52 55.13 20.70
C THR A 219 21.43 56.61 20.33
N ALA A 220 20.67 56.96 19.29
CA ALA A 220 20.47 58.36 18.89
C ALA A 220 19.56 59.10 19.90
N GLU A 221 18.54 58.43 20.44
CA GLU A 221 17.68 58.94 21.53
C GLU A 221 18.50 59.46 22.70
N THR A 222 19.31 58.56 23.27
CA THR A 222 20.04 58.80 24.52
C THR A 222 21.18 59.82 24.36
N GLY A 223 21.57 60.12 23.13
CA GLY A 223 22.56 61.15 22.78
C GLY A 223 21.98 62.55 22.54
N ALA A 224 20.70 62.68 22.19
CA ALA A 224 20.15 63.89 21.59
C ALA A 224 20.00 65.06 22.60
N LYS A 225 20.67 66.19 22.31
CA LYS A 225 20.71 67.39 23.17
C LYS A 225 20.48 68.70 22.42
N ASN A 226 20.47 68.68 21.09
CA ASN A 226 20.23 69.85 20.25
C ASN A 226 19.37 69.50 19.01
N ALA A 227 19.00 70.52 18.22
CA ALA A 227 18.11 70.37 17.06
C ALA A 227 18.69 69.49 15.93
N LYS A 228 20.01 69.41 15.77
CA LYS A 228 20.65 68.52 14.78
C LYS A 228 20.59 67.06 15.23
N ASP A 229 20.83 66.79 16.52
CA ASP A 229 20.72 65.44 17.06
C ASP A 229 19.27 64.93 17.02
N LEU A 230 18.29 65.83 17.17
CA LEU A 230 16.85 65.58 17.00
C LEU A 230 16.52 65.11 15.57
N ASP A 231 17.04 65.79 14.55
CA ASP A 231 16.81 65.39 13.15
C ASP A 231 17.46 64.03 12.84
N GLU A 232 18.64 63.76 13.40
CA GLU A 232 19.32 62.46 13.29
C GLU A 232 18.54 61.33 13.99
N ALA A 233 18.02 61.57 15.21
CA ALA A 233 17.19 60.60 15.93
C ALA A 233 15.87 60.31 15.19
N LYS A 234 15.19 61.33 14.65
CA LYS A 234 13.97 61.18 13.83
C LYS A 234 14.23 60.40 12.54
N GLN A 235 15.35 60.65 11.87
CA GLN A 235 15.75 59.87 10.70
C GLN A 235 15.99 58.40 11.06
N LYS A 236 16.69 58.13 12.18
CA LYS A 236 16.97 56.75 12.62
C LYS A 236 15.72 55.97 13.03
N ALA A 237 14.73 56.62 13.64
CA ALA A 237 13.42 56.01 13.88
C ALA A 237 12.68 55.66 12.56
N THR A 238 12.82 56.50 11.53
CA THR A 238 12.22 56.26 10.20
C THR A 238 12.93 55.13 9.43
N ASP A 239 14.26 55.06 9.52
CA ASP A 239 15.07 53.97 8.96
C ASP A 239 14.65 52.61 9.57
N ALA A 240 14.43 52.59 10.89
CA ALA A 240 13.93 51.44 11.64
C ALA A 240 12.52 50.99 11.21
N GLU A 241 11.56 51.92 11.09
CA GLU A 241 10.20 51.60 10.62
C GLU A 241 10.22 51.02 9.18
N THR A 242 11.12 51.54 8.33
CA THR A 242 11.29 51.05 6.96
C THR A 242 11.84 49.62 6.94
N ALA A 243 12.89 49.34 7.72
CA ALA A 243 13.46 48.00 7.83
C ALA A 243 12.46 46.97 8.37
N ALA A 244 11.58 47.36 9.30
CA ALA A 244 10.51 46.51 9.80
C ALA A 244 9.46 46.14 8.73
N LYS A 245 9.05 47.10 7.89
CA LYS A 245 8.14 46.84 6.76
C LYS A 245 8.74 45.88 5.74
N ASP A 246 10.04 45.96 5.49
CA ASP A 246 10.73 45.03 4.59
C ASP A 246 10.85 43.62 5.18
N ALA A 247 11.11 43.48 6.50
CA ALA A 247 11.07 42.17 7.17
C ALA A 247 9.70 41.48 7.06
N LYS A 248 8.60 42.24 7.21
CA LYS A 248 7.22 41.73 7.07
C LYS A 248 6.90 41.26 5.63
N LYS A 249 7.44 41.93 4.60
CA LYS A 249 7.31 41.48 3.20
C LYS A 249 8.04 40.17 2.96
N GLU A 250 9.25 40.01 3.48
CA GLU A 250 10.03 38.77 3.30
C GLU A 250 9.43 37.59 4.09
N GLN A 251 8.82 37.82 5.27
CA GLN A 251 8.00 36.82 5.96
C GLN A 251 6.89 36.29 5.04
N VAL A 252 6.07 37.18 4.48
CA VAL A 252 4.94 36.82 3.61
C VAL A 252 5.39 35.96 2.43
N LYS A 253 6.50 36.32 1.77
CA LYS A 253 7.10 35.51 0.69
C LYS A 253 7.53 34.12 1.18
N ALA A 254 8.14 34.02 2.36
CA ALA A 254 8.56 32.75 2.94
C ALA A 254 7.36 31.83 3.26
N GLU A 255 6.26 32.39 3.79
CA GLU A 255 5.01 31.64 4.02
C GLU A 255 4.38 31.16 2.70
N ILE A 256 4.27 32.06 1.71
CA ILE A 256 3.74 31.71 0.38
C ILE A 256 4.56 30.59 -0.26
N ALA A 257 5.90 30.68 -0.20
CA ALA A 257 6.79 29.65 -0.73
C ALA A 257 6.66 28.31 0.01
N ALA A 258 6.40 28.32 1.33
CA ALA A 258 6.13 27.13 2.12
C ALA A 258 4.83 26.41 1.67
N GLU A 259 3.75 27.17 1.43
CA GLU A 259 2.48 26.61 0.96
C GLU A 259 2.56 26.13 -0.50
N VAL A 260 3.28 26.85 -1.38
CA VAL A 260 3.58 26.35 -2.75
C VAL A 260 4.42 25.07 -2.71
N ALA A 261 5.41 24.99 -1.80
CA ALA A 261 6.18 23.77 -1.60
C ALA A 261 5.27 22.62 -1.16
N LYS A 262 4.44 22.82 -0.13
CA LYS A 262 3.43 21.85 0.33
C LYS A 262 2.55 21.34 -0.83
N ALA A 263 2.05 22.22 -1.68
CA ALA A 263 1.22 21.84 -2.82
C ALA A 263 1.99 21.02 -3.87
N LYS A 264 3.23 21.38 -4.17
CA LYS A 264 4.12 20.62 -5.08
C LYS A 264 4.47 19.24 -4.53
N VAL A 265 4.65 19.12 -3.21
CA VAL A 265 4.82 17.84 -2.52
C VAL A 265 3.61 16.93 -2.70
N ALA A 266 2.41 17.45 -2.43
CA ALA A 266 1.16 16.71 -2.59
C ALA A 266 0.99 16.18 -4.03
N LYS A 267 1.37 16.97 -5.04
CA LYS A 267 1.42 16.52 -6.43
C LYS A 267 2.36 15.33 -6.64
N GLU A 268 3.61 15.37 -6.17
CA GLU A 268 4.54 14.24 -6.34
C GLU A 268 4.03 12.97 -5.63
N GLU A 269 3.41 13.11 -4.45
CA GLU A 269 2.78 11.99 -3.75
C GLU A 269 1.62 11.36 -4.54
N ALA A 270 0.80 12.19 -5.20
CA ALA A 270 -0.32 11.73 -6.00
C ALA A 270 0.13 11.09 -7.32
N ASP A 271 1.11 11.68 -8.01
CA ASP A 271 1.75 11.11 -9.21
C ASP A 271 2.38 9.73 -8.91
N ALA A 272 2.94 9.54 -7.72
CA ALA A 272 3.46 8.26 -7.25
C ALA A 272 2.35 7.22 -7.02
N ALA A 273 1.23 7.63 -6.40
CA ALA A 273 0.06 6.77 -6.19
C ALA A 273 -0.59 6.35 -7.52
N GLN A 274 -0.72 7.28 -8.47
CA GLN A 274 -1.19 6.99 -9.83
C GLN A 274 -0.29 5.94 -10.51
N LYS A 275 1.04 6.11 -10.49
CA LYS A 275 1.97 5.16 -11.11
C LYS A 275 1.90 3.76 -10.49
N LYS A 276 1.76 3.66 -9.16
CA LYS A 276 1.52 2.39 -8.46
C LYS A 276 0.21 1.75 -8.96
N ALA A 277 -0.88 2.49 -9.01
CA ALA A 277 -2.18 2.00 -9.50
C ALA A 277 -2.16 1.58 -10.99
N GLU A 278 -1.48 2.32 -11.87
CA GLU A 278 -1.33 1.98 -13.29
C GLU A 278 -0.46 0.74 -13.52
N ALA A 279 0.63 0.58 -12.76
CA ALA A 279 1.45 -0.63 -12.80
C ALA A 279 0.65 -1.85 -12.34
N ALA A 280 -0.13 -1.68 -11.27
CA ALA A 280 -1.01 -2.71 -10.74
C ALA A 280 -2.12 -3.09 -11.76
N LYS A 281 -2.72 -2.10 -12.44
CA LYS A 281 -3.70 -2.30 -13.53
C LYS A 281 -3.18 -3.15 -14.70
N LYS A 282 -1.89 -3.09 -15.05
CA LYS A 282 -1.33 -3.97 -16.10
C LYS A 282 -1.42 -5.46 -15.74
N ILE A 283 -1.39 -5.79 -14.45
CA ILE A 283 -1.61 -7.16 -13.95
C ILE A 283 -3.09 -7.53 -14.08
N VAL A 284 -3.98 -6.59 -13.77
CA VAL A 284 -5.44 -6.72 -13.90
C VAL A 284 -5.87 -7.02 -15.33
N ASP A 285 -5.38 -6.24 -16.30
CA ASP A 285 -5.75 -6.40 -17.71
C ASP A 285 -5.42 -7.81 -18.21
N LYS A 286 -4.30 -8.38 -17.73
CA LYS A 286 -3.93 -9.77 -17.99
C LYS A 286 -4.87 -10.77 -17.30
N ILE A 287 -5.16 -10.60 -16.01
CA ILE A 287 -6.11 -11.47 -15.28
C ILE A 287 -7.47 -11.46 -15.98
N ALA A 288 -7.99 -10.29 -16.37
CA ALA A 288 -9.28 -10.14 -17.04
C ALA A 288 -9.37 -10.80 -18.42
N GLN A 289 -8.26 -10.89 -19.15
CA GLN A 289 -8.18 -11.56 -20.45
C GLN A 289 -7.94 -13.07 -20.33
N ASP A 290 -7.04 -13.48 -19.45
CA ASP A 290 -6.61 -14.89 -19.33
C ASP A 290 -7.60 -15.73 -18.52
N THR A 291 -8.31 -15.15 -17.54
CA THR A 291 -9.20 -15.91 -16.65
C THR A 291 -10.63 -16.06 -17.17
N LYS A 292 -11.23 -17.22 -16.90
CA LYS A 292 -12.66 -17.51 -17.08
C LYS A 292 -13.46 -17.44 -15.78
N VAL A 293 -12.83 -17.08 -14.66
CA VAL A 293 -13.46 -16.99 -13.33
C VAL A 293 -14.24 -15.67 -13.23
N PRO A 294 -15.59 -15.70 -13.15
CA PRO A 294 -16.40 -14.47 -13.17
C PRO A 294 -16.10 -13.51 -12.02
N GLU A 295 -15.82 -14.03 -10.83
CA GLU A 295 -15.49 -13.27 -9.63
C GLU A 295 -14.15 -12.54 -9.79
N ALA A 296 -13.12 -13.23 -10.29
CA ALA A 296 -11.83 -12.61 -10.62
C ALA A 296 -11.98 -11.50 -11.68
N GLN A 297 -12.82 -11.70 -12.71
CA GLN A 297 -13.14 -10.66 -13.69
C GLN A 297 -13.90 -9.48 -13.08
N ARG A 298 -14.70 -9.69 -12.02
CA ARG A 298 -15.43 -8.64 -11.30
C ARG A 298 -14.46 -7.76 -10.50
N GLU A 299 -13.58 -8.38 -9.73
CA GLU A 299 -12.57 -7.66 -8.94
C GLU A 299 -11.52 -6.99 -9.83
N ALA A 300 -11.19 -7.59 -10.99
CA ALA A 300 -10.40 -6.93 -12.02
C ALA A 300 -11.05 -5.64 -12.55
N LYS A 301 -12.37 -5.64 -12.80
CA LYS A 301 -13.09 -4.42 -13.17
C LYS A 301 -13.09 -3.39 -12.04
N LEU A 302 -13.20 -3.81 -10.78
CA LEU A 302 -13.10 -2.92 -9.62
C LEU A 302 -11.72 -2.28 -9.52
N ALA A 303 -10.64 -3.06 -9.61
CA ALA A 303 -9.26 -2.57 -9.62
C ALA A 303 -9.01 -1.56 -10.76
N THR A 304 -9.63 -1.78 -11.92
CA THR A 304 -9.57 -0.83 -13.05
C THR A 304 -10.28 0.50 -12.72
N GLN A 305 -11.43 0.46 -12.04
CA GLN A 305 -12.16 1.66 -11.62
C GLN A 305 -11.43 2.44 -10.53
N THR A 306 -10.87 1.76 -9.53
CA THR A 306 -10.07 2.41 -8.47
C THR A 306 -8.78 2.99 -9.03
N ALA A 307 -8.14 2.35 -10.01
CA ALA A 307 -6.97 2.91 -10.69
C ALA A 307 -7.32 4.22 -11.44
N SER A 308 -8.47 4.26 -12.12
CA SER A 308 -8.96 5.49 -12.75
C SER A 308 -9.21 6.61 -11.73
N LYS A 309 -9.80 6.31 -10.57
CA LYS A 309 -9.95 7.29 -9.48
C LYS A 309 -8.61 7.83 -8.98
N ALA A 310 -7.58 6.98 -8.89
CA ALA A 310 -6.24 7.42 -8.49
C ALA A 310 -5.64 8.41 -9.52
N THR A 311 -5.83 8.16 -10.82
CA THR A 311 -5.45 9.09 -11.90
C THR A 311 -6.24 10.42 -11.83
N GLU A 312 -7.55 10.37 -11.58
CA GLU A 312 -8.40 11.58 -11.46
C GLU A 312 -7.96 12.44 -10.27
N ALA A 313 -7.76 11.83 -9.09
CA ALA A 313 -7.31 12.51 -7.89
C ALA A 313 -5.88 13.08 -8.03
N ALA A 314 -4.96 12.36 -8.69
CA ALA A 314 -3.63 12.87 -9.00
C ALA A 314 -3.67 14.06 -9.97
N THR A 315 -4.57 14.02 -10.96
CA THR A 315 -4.78 15.15 -11.88
C THR A 315 -5.28 16.39 -11.15
N GLU A 316 -6.24 16.25 -10.22
CA GLU A 316 -6.74 17.37 -9.42
C GLU A 316 -5.68 17.88 -8.43
N ALA A 317 -4.90 17.00 -7.78
CA ALA A 317 -3.76 17.41 -6.94
C ALA A 317 -2.74 18.24 -7.73
N GLY A 318 -2.39 17.78 -8.95
CA GLY A 318 -1.49 18.50 -9.85
C GLY A 318 -2.02 19.86 -10.29
N LYS A 319 -3.33 19.97 -10.54
CA LYS A 319 -4.00 21.22 -10.87
C LYS A 319 -4.04 22.19 -9.67
N LYS A 320 -4.36 21.71 -8.46
CA LYS A 320 -4.35 22.53 -7.25
C LYS A 320 -2.95 23.05 -6.89
N ALA A 321 -1.91 22.23 -7.14
CA ALA A 321 -0.53 22.66 -7.02
C ALA A 321 -0.15 23.78 -8.01
N GLN A 322 -0.62 23.70 -9.27
CA GLN A 322 -0.42 24.78 -10.24
C GLN A 322 -1.21 26.04 -9.85
N GLU A 323 -2.48 25.90 -9.44
CA GLU A 323 -3.29 27.03 -8.97
C GLU A 323 -2.62 27.76 -7.78
N ALA A 324 -1.91 27.05 -6.91
CA ALA A 324 -1.16 27.63 -5.79
C ALA A 324 0.06 28.44 -6.27
N GLU A 325 0.82 27.91 -7.24
CA GLU A 325 1.97 28.58 -7.88
C GLU A 325 1.58 29.75 -8.81
N GLU A 326 0.33 29.82 -9.24
CA GLU A 326 -0.22 30.99 -9.94
C GLU A 326 -0.65 32.08 -8.95
N SER A 327 -1.35 31.73 -7.86
CA SER A 327 -1.72 32.71 -6.82
C SER A 327 -0.55 33.23 -5.99
N SER A 328 0.55 32.48 -5.87
CA SER A 328 1.74 32.96 -5.15
C SER A 328 2.31 34.23 -5.78
N LYS A 329 2.34 34.31 -7.11
CA LYS A 329 2.85 35.47 -7.85
C LYS A 329 2.06 36.74 -7.55
N GLU A 330 0.73 36.65 -7.50
CA GLU A 330 -0.15 37.78 -7.20
C GLU A 330 -0.05 38.19 -5.71
N ALA A 331 0.05 37.23 -4.79
CA ALA A 331 0.20 37.50 -3.36
C ALA A 331 1.58 38.08 -3.01
N GLU A 332 2.66 37.62 -3.66
CA GLU A 332 4.02 38.15 -3.52
C GLU A 332 4.14 39.59 -4.04
N GLU A 333 3.50 39.93 -5.17
CA GLU A 333 3.51 41.28 -5.75
C GLU A 333 2.77 42.30 -4.87
N LYS A 334 1.66 41.89 -4.25
CA LYS A 334 0.84 42.76 -3.40
C LYS A 334 1.26 42.78 -1.91
N ALA A 335 2.15 41.87 -1.50
CA ALA A 335 2.47 41.61 -0.10
C ALA A 335 1.23 41.29 0.78
N GLU A 336 0.30 40.50 0.22
CA GLU A 336 -0.93 40.03 0.87
C GLU A 336 -0.72 38.74 1.69
N THR A 337 -1.70 38.34 2.51
CA THR A 337 -1.58 37.14 3.37
C THR A 337 -1.49 35.83 2.57
N SER A 338 -0.86 34.81 3.17
CA SER A 338 -0.64 33.48 2.57
C SER A 338 -1.92 32.63 2.39
N ASP A 339 -3.07 33.08 2.92
CA ASP A 339 -4.33 32.32 3.00
C ASP A 339 -4.84 31.77 1.66
N ALA A 340 -4.76 32.56 0.58
CA ALA A 340 -5.24 32.15 -0.74
C ALA A 340 -4.40 31.03 -1.37
N VAL A 341 -3.11 31.00 -1.05
CA VAL A 341 -2.17 29.94 -1.49
C VAL A 341 -2.36 28.70 -0.62
N LYS A 342 -2.47 28.88 0.69
CA LYS A 342 -2.72 27.82 1.68
C LYS A 342 -3.99 27.02 1.37
N GLY A 343 -5.12 27.67 1.11
CA GLY A 343 -6.37 26.97 0.77
C GLY A 343 -6.26 26.07 -0.47
N LYS A 344 -5.36 26.40 -1.40
CA LYS A 344 -5.04 25.58 -2.59
C LYS A 344 -4.04 24.46 -2.26
N ALA A 345 -3.08 24.71 -1.39
CA ALA A 345 -2.14 23.70 -0.90
C ALA A 345 -2.84 22.61 -0.07
N ASP A 346 -3.77 22.99 0.81
CA ASP A 346 -4.62 22.06 1.58
C ASP A 346 -5.51 21.22 0.64
N ALA A 347 -6.05 21.82 -0.43
CA ALA A 347 -6.82 21.09 -1.43
C ALA A 347 -5.97 20.09 -2.25
N ALA A 348 -4.71 20.45 -2.57
CA ALA A 348 -3.77 19.54 -3.21
C ALA A 348 -3.42 18.36 -2.30
N GLU A 349 -3.15 18.61 -1.00
CA GLU A 349 -2.88 17.56 0.00
C GLU A 349 -4.05 16.59 0.15
N LYS A 350 -5.30 17.10 0.19
CA LYS A 350 -6.51 16.27 0.23
C LYS A 350 -6.62 15.36 -1.01
N ALA A 351 -6.43 15.92 -2.21
CA ALA A 351 -6.49 15.17 -3.46
C ALA A 351 -5.37 14.10 -3.54
N ALA A 352 -4.18 14.38 -2.99
CA ALA A 352 -3.11 13.39 -2.88
C ALA A 352 -3.46 12.23 -1.92
N GLY A 353 -4.14 12.52 -0.81
CA GLY A 353 -4.70 11.51 0.09
C GLY A 353 -5.74 10.62 -0.61
N GLU A 354 -6.63 11.20 -1.42
CA GLU A 354 -7.61 10.47 -2.23
C GLU A 354 -6.93 9.58 -3.28
N ALA A 355 -5.87 10.06 -3.94
CA ALA A 355 -5.07 9.28 -4.89
C ALA A 355 -4.36 8.09 -4.20
N LYS A 356 -3.77 8.30 -3.02
CA LYS A 356 -3.17 7.24 -2.19
C LYS A 356 -4.22 6.19 -1.79
N LYS A 357 -5.40 6.60 -1.32
CA LYS A 357 -6.49 5.68 -0.95
C LYS A 357 -6.92 4.82 -2.14
N ALA A 358 -7.20 5.44 -3.28
CA ALA A 358 -7.60 4.74 -4.50
C ALA A 358 -6.50 3.79 -5.05
N SER A 359 -5.22 4.14 -4.89
CA SER A 359 -4.10 3.25 -5.23
C SER A 359 -4.07 1.99 -4.36
N ILE A 360 -4.29 2.13 -3.05
CA ILE A 360 -4.30 0.98 -2.13
C ILE A 360 -5.55 0.10 -2.35
N GLU A 361 -6.72 0.70 -2.57
CA GLU A 361 -7.93 -0.04 -2.98
C GLU A 361 -7.70 -0.86 -4.26
N THR A 362 -6.92 -0.32 -5.21
CA THR A 362 -6.51 -1.02 -6.44
C THR A 362 -5.63 -2.23 -6.16
N GLU A 363 -4.59 -2.08 -5.34
CA GLU A 363 -3.70 -3.18 -4.94
C GLU A 363 -4.46 -4.30 -4.23
N ILE A 364 -5.39 -3.96 -3.32
CA ILE A 364 -6.19 -4.96 -2.61
C ILE A 364 -7.13 -5.70 -3.57
N ALA A 365 -7.83 -4.99 -4.46
CA ALA A 365 -8.71 -5.62 -5.46
C ALA A 365 -7.94 -6.58 -6.40
N ILE A 366 -6.66 -6.33 -6.67
CA ILE A 366 -5.77 -7.23 -7.40
C ILE A 366 -5.46 -8.51 -6.63
N GLU A 367 -5.16 -8.41 -5.34
CA GLU A 367 -4.90 -9.60 -4.53
C GLU A 367 -6.17 -10.45 -4.36
N VAL A 368 -7.36 -9.84 -4.24
CA VAL A 368 -8.63 -10.59 -4.30
C VAL A 368 -8.79 -11.27 -5.66
N ALA A 369 -8.57 -10.55 -6.78
CA ALA A 369 -8.70 -11.13 -8.13
C ALA A 369 -7.75 -12.32 -8.37
N LYS A 370 -6.50 -12.24 -7.89
CA LYS A 370 -5.55 -13.37 -7.92
C LYS A 370 -6.03 -14.54 -7.06
N ALA A 371 -6.49 -14.27 -5.83
CA ALA A 371 -6.96 -15.30 -4.91
C ALA A 371 -8.21 -16.04 -5.46
N GLU A 372 -9.10 -15.36 -6.18
CA GLU A 372 -10.23 -15.99 -6.88
C GLU A 372 -9.77 -16.98 -7.97
N VAL A 373 -8.75 -16.63 -8.76
CA VAL A 373 -8.17 -17.54 -9.76
C VAL A 373 -7.57 -18.77 -9.09
N LEU A 374 -6.74 -18.56 -8.04
CA LEU A 374 -6.15 -19.66 -7.29
C LEU A 374 -7.21 -20.58 -6.64
N ASN A 375 -8.32 -20.02 -6.15
CA ASN A 375 -9.42 -20.78 -5.57
C ASN A 375 -10.17 -21.62 -6.63
N ALA A 376 -10.38 -21.08 -7.83
CA ALA A 376 -10.98 -21.85 -8.92
C ALA A 376 -10.05 -22.99 -9.41
N GLU A 377 -8.76 -22.71 -9.52
CA GLU A 377 -7.75 -23.71 -9.90
C GLU A 377 -7.61 -24.81 -8.84
N VAL A 378 -7.49 -24.46 -7.56
CA VAL A 378 -7.29 -25.46 -6.50
C VAL A 378 -8.49 -26.40 -6.37
N LYS A 379 -9.72 -25.91 -6.55
CA LYS A 379 -10.93 -26.74 -6.54
C LYS A 379 -10.92 -27.77 -7.67
N LYS A 380 -10.48 -27.36 -8.88
CA LYS A 380 -10.29 -28.30 -10.00
C LYS A 380 -9.19 -29.31 -9.70
N THR A 381 -8.05 -28.86 -9.17
CA THR A 381 -6.90 -29.71 -8.81
C THR A 381 -7.29 -30.77 -7.76
N ALA A 382 -8.07 -30.41 -6.74
CA ALA A 382 -8.56 -31.35 -5.72
C ALA A 382 -9.56 -32.37 -6.31
N GLN A 383 -10.48 -31.94 -7.18
CA GLN A 383 -11.39 -32.85 -7.90
C GLN A 383 -10.63 -33.83 -8.83
N GLU A 384 -9.56 -33.37 -9.50
CA GLU A 384 -8.70 -34.24 -10.31
C GLU A 384 -7.98 -35.28 -9.43
N ALA A 385 -7.53 -34.89 -8.23
CA ALA A 385 -6.92 -35.82 -7.26
C ALA A 385 -7.91 -36.87 -6.73
N GLU A 386 -9.14 -36.47 -6.36
CA GLU A 386 -10.21 -37.37 -5.91
C GLU A 386 -10.59 -38.39 -7.00
N LYS A 387 -10.65 -37.95 -8.26
CA LYS A 387 -10.85 -38.84 -9.41
C LYS A 387 -9.67 -39.80 -9.60
N ASP A 388 -8.43 -39.32 -9.49
CA ASP A 388 -7.25 -40.18 -9.62
C ASP A 388 -7.16 -41.23 -8.49
N ALA A 389 -7.54 -40.88 -7.26
CA ALA A 389 -7.68 -41.83 -6.16
C ALA A 389 -8.78 -42.87 -6.39
N THR A 390 -9.93 -42.45 -6.94
CA THR A 390 -11.02 -43.36 -7.33
C THR A 390 -10.57 -44.35 -8.41
N GLU A 391 -9.88 -43.86 -9.44
CA GLU A 391 -9.30 -44.72 -10.48
C GLU A 391 -8.24 -45.68 -9.90
N ALA A 392 -7.42 -45.26 -8.93
CA ALA A 392 -6.45 -46.12 -8.25
C ALA A 392 -7.14 -47.28 -7.48
N LYS A 393 -8.26 -46.99 -6.83
CA LYS A 393 -9.10 -47.94 -6.08
C LYS A 393 -9.69 -49.02 -6.97
N GLU A 394 -10.12 -48.67 -8.18
CA GLU A 394 -10.53 -49.65 -9.19
C GLU A 394 -9.38 -50.58 -9.62
N GLN A 395 -8.15 -50.07 -9.72
CA GLN A 395 -6.99 -50.90 -10.07
C GLN A 395 -6.63 -51.86 -8.93
N ALA A 396 -6.74 -51.42 -7.66
CA ALA A 396 -6.56 -52.30 -6.51
C ALA A 396 -7.57 -53.46 -6.50
N GLU A 397 -8.86 -53.20 -6.76
CA GLU A 397 -9.86 -54.28 -6.87
C GLU A 397 -9.61 -55.21 -8.08
N LYS A 398 -9.12 -54.70 -9.21
CA LYS A 398 -8.67 -55.54 -10.35
C LYS A 398 -7.48 -56.44 -9.96
N ALA A 399 -6.49 -55.90 -9.24
CA ALA A 399 -5.33 -56.65 -8.77
C ALA A 399 -5.71 -57.75 -7.77
N LYS A 400 -6.64 -57.44 -6.85
CA LYS A 400 -7.24 -58.37 -5.88
C LYS A 400 -8.01 -59.51 -6.55
N ALA A 401 -8.84 -59.20 -7.55
CA ALA A 401 -9.53 -60.23 -8.34
C ALA A 401 -8.53 -61.18 -9.01
N ALA A 402 -7.51 -60.63 -9.68
CA ALA A 402 -6.44 -61.43 -10.29
C ALA A 402 -5.68 -62.31 -9.26
N ALA A 403 -5.43 -61.80 -8.06
CA ALA A 403 -4.73 -62.54 -7.01
C ALA A 403 -5.55 -63.70 -6.43
N GLU A 404 -6.87 -63.57 -6.29
CA GLU A 404 -7.75 -64.68 -5.91
C GLU A 404 -7.93 -65.70 -7.06
N GLU A 405 -7.96 -65.25 -8.32
CA GLU A 405 -7.88 -66.16 -9.48
C GLU A 405 -6.57 -66.96 -9.50
N ALA A 406 -5.43 -66.31 -9.26
CA ALA A 406 -4.12 -66.96 -9.20
C ALA A 406 -4.06 -68.02 -8.08
N LYS A 407 -4.67 -67.74 -6.92
CA LYS A 407 -4.76 -68.68 -5.80
C LYS A 407 -5.64 -69.88 -6.12
N THR A 408 -6.87 -69.65 -6.58
CA THR A 408 -7.84 -70.72 -6.89
C THR A 408 -7.40 -71.63 -8.04
N HIS A 409 -6.77 -71.09 -9.08
CA HIS A 409 -6.17 -71.90 -10.15
C HIS A 409 -4.84 -72.54 -9.71
N GLY A 410 -4.08 -71.91 -8.81
CA GLY A 410 -2.86 -72.46 -8.25
C GLY A 410 -3.08 -73.80 -7.54
N GLU A 411 -4.09 -73.85 -6.66
CA GLU A 411 -4.51 -75.05 -5.93
C GLU A 411 -4.97 -76.21 -6.85
N LYS A 412 -5.49 -75.90 -8.05
CA LYS A 412 -5.85 -76.91 -9.05
C LYS A 412 -4.62 -77.54 -9.70
N ALA A 413 -3.64 -76.72 -10.07
CA ALA A 413 -2.40 -77.16 -10.70
C ALA A 413 -1.52 -78.00 -9.75
N GLU A 414 -1.42 -77.57 -8.49
CA GLU A 414 -0.59 -78.23 -7.48
C GLU A 414 -1.07 -79.65 -7.15
N LYS A 415 -2.39 -79.92 -7.24
CA LYS A 415 -2.99 -81.27 -7.05
C LYS A 415 -2.54 -82.33 -8.05
N VAL A 416 -1.85 -81.95 -9.12
CA VAL A 416 -1.22 -82.87 -10.08
C VAL A 416 0.29 -82.62 -10.26
N GLY A 417 0.91 -81.95 -9.29
CA GLY A 417 2.36 -81.73 -9.24
C GLY A 417 2.88 -80.57 -10.10
N GLU A 418 2.01 -79.74 -10.67
CA GLU A 418 2.39 -78.63 -11.55
C GLU A 418 2.65 -77.35 -10.73
N SER A 419 3.92 -76.92 -10.64
CA SER A 419 4.31 -75.81 -9.75
C SER A 419 3.89 -74.42 -10.28
N THR A 420 2.99 -73.78 -9.54
CA THR A 420 2.42 -72.44 -9.79
C THR A 420 2.79 -71.42 -8.71
N LYS A 421 3.27 -71.87 -7.54
CA LYS A 421 3.46 -71.08 -6.32
C LYS A 421 4.12 -69.71 -6.54
N ALA A 422 5.25 -69.65 -7.23
CA ALA A 422 5.97 -68.39 -7.50
C ALA A 422 5.14 -67.33 -8.25
N HIS A 423 4.23 -67.74 -9.14
CA HIS A 423 3.33 -66.80 -9.84
C HIS A 423 2.12 -66.42 -8.98
N SER A 424 1.61 -67.35 -8.15
CA SER A 424 0.55 -67.04 -7.17
C SER A 424 1.05 -66.04 -6.12
N ASP A 425 2.23 -66.28 -5.55
CA ASP A 425 2.92 -65.37 -4.62
C ASP A 425 3.17 -64.00 -5.27
N LYS A 426 3.55 -63.98 -6.56
CA LYS A 426 3.72 -62.73 -7.32
C LYS A 426 2.41 -61.96 -7.49
N ALA A 427 1.31 -62.63 -7.86
CA ALA A 427 0.00 -61.99 -7.98
C ALA A 427 -0.47 -61.42 -6.64
N GLN A 428 -0.27 -62.16 -5.54
CA GLN A 428 -0.58 -61.71 -4.18
C GLN A 428 0.28 -60.53 -3.73
N GLN A 429 1.56 -60.48 -4.10
CA GLN A 429 2.40 -59.32 -3.81
C GLN A 429 2.00 -58.08 -4.62
N GLU A 430 1.67 -58.23 -5.91
CA GLU A 430 1.24 -57.09 -6.72
C GLU A 430 -0.16 -56.58 -6.31
N ASN A 431 -1.04 -57.43 -5.77
CA ASN A 431 -2.26 -57.00 -5.09
C ASN A 431 -1.97 -56.08 -3.89
N LYS A 432 -1.00 -56.43 -3.03
CA LYS A 432 -0.55 -55.54 -1.95
C LYS A 432 0.00 -54.22 -2.50
N ASN A 433 0.89 -54.29 -3.49
CA ASN A 433 1.46 -53.08 -4.13
C ASN A 433 0.36 -52.16 -4.69
N ALA A 434 -0.68 -52.72 -5.31
CA ALA A 434 -1.82 -51.97 -5.85
C ALA A 434 -2.68 -51.35 -4.73
N LYS A 435 -2.92 -52.09 -3.64
CA LYS A 435 -3.63 -51.61 -2.45
C LYS A 435 -2.87 -50.46 -1.78
N ASP A 436 -1.58 -50.64 -1.50
CA ASP A 436 -0.74 -49.64 -0.84
C ASP A 436 -0.64 -48.35 -1.69
N ALA A 437 -0.58 -48.48 -3.02
CA ALA A 437 -0.63 -47.35 -3.94
C ALA A 437 -2.01 -46.66 -3.96
N SER A 438 -3.11 -47.41 -3.87
CA SER A 438 -4.46 -46.84 -3.77
C SER A 438 -4.69 -46.10 -2.45
N GLU A 439 -4.23 -46.65 -1.31
CA GLU A 439 -4.37 -46.01 0.00
C GLU A 439 -3.55 -44.71 0.07
N GLU A 440 -2.34 -44.69 -0.48
CA GLU A 440 -1.55 -43.46 -0.62
C GLU A 440 -2.22 -42.45 -1.57
N ALA A 441 -2.83 -42.88 -2.68
CA ALA A 441 -3.56 -41.98 -3.57
C ALA A 441 -4.78 -41.34 -2.88
N GLU A 442 -5.53 -42.11 -2.09
CA GLU A 442 -6.67 -41.65 -1.29
C GLU A 442 -6.23 -40.62 -0.23
N ASN A 443 -5.13 -40.90 0.49
CA ASN A 443 -4.54 -39.93 1.44
C ASN A 443 -4.13 -38.62 0.76
N ARG A 444 -3.49 -38.66 -0.41
CA ARG A 444 -3.08 -37.44 -1.13
C ARG A 444 -4.24 -36.66 -1.75
N ALA A 445 -5.34 -37.33 -2.09
CA ALA A 445 -6.57 -36.64 -2.48
C ALA A 445 -7.18 -35.87 -1.30
N VAL A 446 -7.14 -36.45 -0.09
CA VAL A 446 -7.55 -35.76 1.15
C VAL A 446 -6.63 -34.57 1.44
N ASP A 447 -5.31 -34.73 1.39
CA ASP A 447 -4.33 -33.62 1.53
C ASP A 447 -4.66 -32.46 0.56
N ALA A 448 -4.97 -32.78 -0.70
CA ALA A 448 -5.30 -31.80 -1.73
C ALA A 448 -6.63 -31.08 -1.44
N LEU A 449 -7.63 -31.77 -0.90
CA LEU A 449 -8.91 -31.20 -0.48
C LEU A 449 -8.76 -30.30 0.76
N GLU A 450 -8.00 -30.72 1.77
CA GLU A 450 -7.74 -29.90 2.96
C GLU A 450 -7.02 -28.59 2.60
N GLU A 451 -5.98 -28.65 1.77
CA GLU A 451 -5.28 -27.43 1.34
C GLU A 451 -6.15 -26.58 0.38
N ALA A 452 -7.07 -27.17 -0.39
CA ALA A 452 -8.07 -26.43 -1.17
C ALA A 452 -9.05 -25.64 -0.26
N TYR A 453 -9.54 -26.24 0.82
CA TYR A 453 -10.35 -25.52 1.82
C TYR A 453 -9.57 -24.40 2.52
N ALA A 454 -8.26 -24.60 2.76
CA ALA A 454 -7.41 -23.54 3.30
C ALA A 454 -7.27 -22.35 2.33
N VAL A 455 -7.15 -22.58 1.02
CA VAL A 455 -7.19 -21.51 0.00
C VAL A 455 -8.51 -20.73 0.06
N GLU A 456 -9.64 -21.42 0.14
CA GLU A 456 -10.96 -20.78 0.22
C GLU A 456 -11.12 -19.94 1.50
N ALA A 457 -10.63 -20.44 2.65
CA ALA A 457 -10.63 -19.70 3.90
C ALA A 457 -9.73 -18.45 3.85
N HIS A 458 -8.60 -18.50 3.14
CA HIS A 458 -7.72 -17.35 2.97
C HIS A 458 -8.26 -16.34 1.95
N LEU A 459 -8.90 -16.77 0.87
CA LEU A 459 -9.67 -15.90 -0.03
C LEU A 459 -10.73 -15.10 0.73
N ALA A 460 -11.46 -15.74 1.66
CA ALA A 460 -12.42 -15.05 2.52
C ALA A 460 -11.76 -13.97 3.39
N ARG A 461 -10.54 -14.20 3.89
CA ARG A 461 -9.76 -13.16 4.62
C ARG A 461 -9.35 -12.01 3.69
N THR A 462 -8.85 -12.28 2.49
CA THR A 462 -8.51 -11.23 1.51
C THR A 462 -9.74 -10.38 1.15
N LYS A 463 -10.92 -10.99 1.00
CA LYS A 463 -12.20 -10.28 0.81
C LYS A 463 -12.61 -9.43 2.02
N ASN A 464 -12.45 -9.95 3.24
CA ASN A 464 -12.76 -9.19 4.45
C ASN A 464 -11.83 -7.98 4.60
N ALA A 465 -10.54 -8.13 4.29
CA ALA A 465 -9.59 -7.02 4.25
C ALA A 465 -9.98 -5.96 3.19
N ALA A 466 -10.45 -6.39 2.01
CA ALA A 466 -10.99 -5.50 0.99
C ALA A 466 -12.26 -4.75 1.42
N GLU A 467 -13.11 -5.34 2.26
CA GLU A 467 -14.27 -4.65 2.84
C GLU A 467 -13.84 -3.66 3.93
N SER A 468 -12.91 -4.06 4.82
CA SER A 468 -12.33 -3.19 5.85
C SER A 468 -11.70 -1.93 5.25
N ALA A 469 -10.99 -2.06 4.11
CA ALA A 469 -10.40 -0.93 3.40
C ALA A 469 -11.44 0.11 2.91
N LYS A 470 -12.64 -0.32 2.52
CA LYS A 470 -13.71 0.60 2.11
C LYS A 470 -14.20 1.43 3.29
N SER A 471 -14.34 0.81 4.46
CA SER A 471 -14.74 1.47 5.71
C SER A 471 -13.64 2.26 6.40
N ALA A 472 -12.37 2.11 6.00
CA ALA A 472 -11.23 2.79 6.61
C ALA A 472 -11.39 4.32 6.58
N THR A 473 -11.25 4.92 7.76
CA THR A 473 -11.42 6.34 8.02
C THR A 473 -10.11 7.13 7.95
N ASP A 474 -8.98 6.45 8.17
CA ASP A 474 -7.64 7.00 7.99
C ASP A 474 -6.72 6.11 7.13
N MET A 475 -5.51 6.60 6.85
CA MET A 475 -4.52 5.89 6.04
C MET A 475 -3.88 4.69 6.74
N SER A 476 -3.81 4.67 8.08
CA SER A 476 -3.20 3.57 8.84
C SER A 476 -4.11 2.35 8.86
N GLU A 477 -5.42 2.54 9.02
CA GLU A 477 -6.43 1.50 8.85
C GLU A 477 -6.36 0.89 7.43
N LEU A 478 -6.18 1.74 6.42
CA LEU A 478 -6.10 1.34 5.02
C LEU A 478 -4.81 0.55 4.69
N GLU A 479 -3.67 0.99 5.20
CA GLU A 479 -2.38 0.28 5.06
C GLU A 479 -2.41 -1.08 5.77
N LYS A 480 -3.01 -1.16 6.97
CA LYS A 480 -3.19 -2.42 7.68
C LYS A 480 -4.10 -3.39 6.91
N ALA A 481 -5.20 -2.91 6.33
CA ALA A 481 -6.06 -3.71 5.47
C ALA A 481 -5.32 -4.21 4.21
N LYS A 482 -4.40 -3.42 3.65
CA LYS A 482 -3.53 -3.85 2.55
C LYS A 482 -2.57 -4.96 2.97
N GLU A 483 -1.91 -4.83 4.11
CA GLU A 483 -1.01 -5.88 4.63
C GLU A 483 -1.77 -7.19 4.89
N GLU A 484 -2.94 -7.12 5.52
CA GLU A 484 -3.80 -8.30 5.77
C GLU A 484 -4.28 -8.97 4.47
N ALA A 485 -4.61 -8.18 3.43
CA ALA A 485 -4.98 -8.72 2.12
C ALA A 485 -3.80 -9.46 1.45
N ILE A 486 -2.61 -8.85 1.46
CA ILE A 486 -1.39 -9.39 0.85
C ILE A 486 -0.93 -10.67 1.57
N ASP A 487 -0.91 -10.67 2.90
CA ASP A 487 -0.54 -11.87 3.68
C ASP A 487 -1.52 -13.02 3.42
N ALA A 488 -2.83 -12.74 3.47
CA ALA A 488 -3.86 -13.74 3.18
C ALA A 488 -3.72 -14.33 1.76
N ALA A 489 -3.47 -13.49 0.75
CA ALA A 489 -3.28 -13.94 -0.64
C ALA A 489 -1.97 -14.75 -0.82
N ASN A 490 -0.88 -14.35 -0.16
CA ASN A 490 0.38 -15.10 -0.17
C ASN A 490 0.22 -16.48 0.47
N ILE A 491 -0.48 -16.59 1.61
CA ILE A 491 -0.75 -17.87 2.25
C ILE A 491 -1.66 -18.73 1.36
N ALA A 492 -2.69 -18.15 0.73
CA ALA A 492 -3.51 -18.87 -0.26
C ALA A 492 -2.65 -19.44 -1.41
N HIS A 493 -1.70 -18.69 -1.94
CA HIS A 493 -0.79 -19.19 -2.98
C HIS A 493 0.10 -20.35 -2.49
N GLN A 494 0.64 -20.26 -1.27
CA GLN A 494 1.42 -21.37 -0.67
C GLN A 494 0.57 -22.63 -0.44
N LYS A 495 -0.73 -22.46 -0.13
CA LYS A 495 -1.68 -23.55 0.05
C LYS A 495 -2.06 -24.21 -1.29
N TRP A 496 -2.30 -23.41 -2.34
CA TRP A 496 -2.49 -23.90 -3.72
C TRP A 496 -1.30 -24.73 -4.22
N LEU A 497 -0.06 -24.30 -3.95
CA LEU A 497 1.16 -25.06 -4.30
C LEU A 497 1.16 -26.46 -3.66
N LYS A 498 0.80 -26.56 -2.37
CA LYS A 498 0.74 -27.85 -1.65
C LYS A 498 -0.37 -28.76 -2.18
N ALA A 499 -1.56 -28.23 -2.43
CA ALA A 499 -2.65 -28.99 -3.04
C ALA A 499 -2.26 -29.55 -4.41
N THR A 500 -1.56 -28.75 -5.23
CA THR A 500 -1.04 -29.18 -6.54
C THR A 500 0.03 -30.27 -6.43
N GLN A 501 0.90 -30.18 -5.41
CA GLN A 501 1.88 -31.23 -5.13
C GLN A 501 1.20 -32.54 -4.69
N ALA A 502 0.22 -32.47 -3.79
CA ALA A 502 -0.55 -33.63 -3.34
C ALA A 502 -1.31 -34.30 -4.50
N ALA A 503 -2.02 -33.53 -5.32
CA ALA A 503 -2.69 -34.02 -6.53
C ALA A 503 -1.73 -34.69 -7.52
N THR A 504 -0.52 -34.13 -7.71
CA THR A 504 0.51 -34.75 -8.56
C THR A 504 0.93 -36.12 -8.03
N ILE A 505 1.11 -36.26 -6.72
CA ILE A 505 1.47 -37.55 -6.10
C ILE A 505 0.28 -38.53 -6.20
N ALA A 506 -0.96 -38.10 -6.00
CA ALA A 506 -2.14 -38.96 -6.18
C ALA A 506 -2.19 -39.57 -7.60
N LYS A 507 -1.89 -38.76 -8.62
CA LYS A 507 -1.77 -39.19 -10.02
C LYS A 507 -0.64 -40.19 -10.27
N GLU A 508 0.55 -39.98 -9.70
CA GLU A 508 1.65 -40.94 -9.77
C GLU A 508 1.27 -42.29 -9.13
N LYS A 509 0.56 -42.24 -8.00
CA LYS A 509 0.13 -43.42 -7.25
C LYS A 509 -0.97 -44.20 -7.96
N LYS A 510 -1.85 -43.52 -8.70
CA LYS A 510 -2.78 -44.16 -9.64
C LYS A 510 -2.05 -44.99 -10.70
N GLU A 511 -1.05 -44.43 -11.38
CA GLU A 511 -0.30 -45.19 -12.39
C GLU A 511 0.49 -46.34 -11.76
N ALA A 512 1.00 -46.18 -10.53
CA ALA A 512 1.61 -47.29 -9.79
C ALA A 512 0.60 -48.42 -9.49
N ALA A 513 -0.63 -48.09 -9.05
CA ALA A 513 -1.69 -49.06 -8.80
C ALA A 513 -2.10 -49.81 -10.09
N LYS A 514 -2.20 -49.11 -11.21
CA LYS A 514 -2.45 -49.69 -12.54
C LYS A 514 -1.35 -50.66 -12.98
N VAL A 515 -0.08 -50.26 -12.88
CA VAL A 515 1.06 -51.12 -13.22
C VAL A 515 1.12 -52.37 -12.33
N ALA A 516 0.76 -52.25 -11.05
CA ALA A 516 0.64 -53.40 -10.15
C ALA A 516 -0.54 -54.32 -10.55
N ALA A 517 -1.70 -53.78 -10.91
CA ALA A 517 -2.84 -54.56 -11.41
C ALA A 517 -2.52 -55.33 -12.70
N GLU A 518 -1.85 -54.70 -13.67
CA GLU A 518 -1.39 -55.35 -14.91
C GLU A 518 -0.42 -56.51 -14.63
N LYS A 519 0.51 -56.34 -13.67
CA LYS A 519 1.43 -57.42 -13.23
C LYS A 519 0.70 -58.54 -12.49
N ALA A 520 -0.26 -58.22 -11.63
CA ALA A 520 -1.08 -59.21 -10.93
C ALA A 520 -1.87 -60.07 -11.93
N GLN A 521 -2.51 -59.42 -12.92
CA GLN A 521 -3.27 -60.12 -13.96
C GLN A 521 -2.37 -60.94 -14.90
N THR A 522 -1.19 -60.44 -15.24
CA THR A 522 -0.19 -61.21 -16.00
C THR A 522 0.22 -62.49 -15.25
N ALA A 523 0.50 -62.39 -13.94
CA ALA A 523 0.83 -63.54 -13.12
C ALA A 523 -0.34 -64.52 -12.97
N ALA A 524 -1.57 -64.03 -12.79
CA ALA A 524 -2.78 -64.84 -12.72
C ALA A 524 -3.06 -65.64 -14.01
N ASN A 525 -2.84 -65.02 -15.18
CA ASN A 525 -2.96 -65.71 -16.47
C ASN A 525 -1.99 -66.89 -16.59
N VAL A 526 -0.72 -66.71 -16.21
CA VAL A 526 0.27 -67.81 -16.20
C VAL A 526 -0.15 -68.96 -15.28
N VAL A 527 -0.78 -68.66 -14.14
CA VAL A 527 -1.31 -69.70 -13.24
C VAL A 527 -2.53 -70.40 -13.85
N LYS A 528 -3.46 -69.67 -14.47
CA LYS A 528 -4.61 -70.23 -15.21
C LYS A 528 -4.17 -71.19 -16.31
N ASP A 529 -3.13 -70.84 -17.06
CA ASP A 529 -2.66 -71.67 -18.18
C ASP A 529 -1.97 -72.94 -17.70
N LYS A 530 -1.16 -72.85 -16.63
CA LYS A 530 -0.62 -74.03 -15.93
C LYS A 530 -1.74 -74.91 -15.37
N ALA A 531 -2.79 -74.33 -14.79
CA ALA A 531 -3.94 -75.06 -14.28
C ALA A 531 -4.72 -75.79 -15.39
N ALA A 532 -4.89 -75.19 -16.57
CA ALA A 532 -5.52 -75.84 -17.72
C ALA A 532 -4.69 -77.04 -18.22
N LYS A 533 -3.36 -76.88 -18.36
CA LYS A 533 -2.45 -77.98 -18.74
C LYS A 533 -2.46 -79.12 -17.72
N ALA A 534 -2.50 -78.77 -16.43
CA ALA A 534 -2.68 -79.70 -15.32
C ALA A 534 -4.01 -80.48 -15.38
N GLU A 535 -5.14 -79.80 -15.60
CA GLU A 535 -6.46 -80.44 -15.75
C GLU A 535 -6.51 -81.35 -16.99
N ALA A 536 -5.84 -80.99 -18.08
CA ALA A 536 -5.71 -81.83 -19.28
C ALA A 536 -4.92 -83.13 -19.02
N LYS A 537 -3.75 -83.04 -18.38
CA LYS A 537 -2.95 -84.21 -17.95
C LYS A 537 -3.77 -85.11 -17.01
N LYS A 538 -4.52 -84.51 -16.09
CA LYS A 538 -5.42 -85.28 -15.21
C LYS A 538 -6.48 -86.03 -16.02
N ALA A 539 -7.13 -85.36 -16.97
CA ALA A 539 -8.14 -85.96 -17.82
C ALA A 539 -7.59 -87.15 -18.64
N GLU A 540 -6.39 -87.02 -19.22
CA GLU A 540 -5.68 -88.14 -19.86
C GLU A 540 -5.51 -89.32 -18.90
N THR A 541 -4.92 -89.12 -17.71
CA THR A 541 -4.69 -90.21 -16.75
C THR A 541 -6.00 -90.89 -16.28
N GLU A 542 -7.08 -90.13 -16.10
CA GLU A 542 -8.38 -90.67 -15.73
C GLU A 542 -9.04 -91.42 -16.90
N ALA A 543 -8.83 -91.00 -18.15
CA ALA A 543 -9.33 -91.67 -19.34
C ALA A 543 -8.60 -92.99 -19.61
N VAL A 544 -7.26 -92.98 -19.54
CA VAL A 544 -6.42 -94.18 -19.67
C VAL A 544 -6.77 -95.20 -18.59
N LYS A 545 -6.94 -94.78 -17.33
CA LYS A 545 -7.40 -95.67 -16.25
C LYS A 545 -8.77 -96.28 -16.57
N ALA A 546 -9.74 -95.48 -17.03
CA ALA A 546 -11.06 -95.97 -17.39
C ALA A 546 -11.01 -96.97 -18.55
N ALA A 547 -10.16 -96.76 -19.56
CA ALA A 547 -9.96 -97.70 -20.66
C ALA A 547 -9.38 -99.04 -20.17
N VAL A 548 -8.36 -99.02 -19.31
CA VAL A 548 -7.78 -100.23 -18.69
C VAL A 548 -8.82 -101.00 -17.88
N GLU A 549 -9.62 -100.32 -17.06
CA GLU A 549 -10.69 -100.94 -16.27
C GLU A 549 -11.82 -101.50 -17.15
N ALA A 550 -12.17 -100.82 -18.26
CA ALA A 550 -13.16 -101.30 -19.22
C ALA A 550 -12.68 -102.55 -19.98
N ARG A 551 -11.41 -102.56 -20.39
CA ARG A 551 -10.76 -103.69 -21.05
C ARG A 551 -10.70 -104.91 -20.13
N ALA A 552 -10.31 -104.73 -18.86
CA ALA A 552 -10.35 -105.81 -17.87
C ALA A 552 -11.75 -106.39 -17.72
N ALA A 553 -12.80 -105.55 -17.68
CA ALA A 553 -14.18 -106.01 -17.64
C ALA A 553 -14.60 -106.78 -18.91
N ALA A 554 -14.10 -106.40 -20.09
CA ALA A 554 -14.35 -107.13 -21.34
C ALA A 554 -13.59 -108.45 -21.44
N GLU A 555 -12.36 -108.52 -20.94
CA GLU A 555 -11.59 -109.77 -20.84
C GLU A 555 -12.26 -110.74 -19.85
N GLU A 556 -12.73 -110.26 -18.70
CA GLU A 556 -13.50 -111.06 -17.74
C GLU A 556 -14.87 -111.51 -18.29
N ALA A 557 -15.59 -110.63 -19.00
CA ALA A 557 -16.87 -110.98 -19.62
C ALA A 557 -16.73 -112.06 -20.70
N LYS A 558 -15.64 -112.04 -21.47
CA LYS A 558 -15.30 -113.13 -22.41
C LYS A 558 -15.00 -114.44 -21.69
N GLN A 559 -14.30 -114.40 -20.55
CA GLN A 559 -14.05 -115.61 -19.75
C GLN A 559 -15.34 -116.19 -19.17
N GLU A 560 -16.26 -115.36 -18.67
CA GLU A 560 -17.57 -115.84 -18.19
C GLU A 560 -18.46 -116.37 -19.32
N ALA A 561 -18.54 -115.68 -20.46
CA ALA A 561 -19.27 -116.21 -21.63
C ALA A 561 -18.69 -117.55 -22.12
N ALA A 562 -17.37 -117.75 -22.05
CA ALA A 562 -16.74 -119.04 -22.35
C ALA A 562 -17.12 -120.14 -21.34
N LYS A 563 -17.21 -119.82 -20.04
CA LYS A 563 -17.70 -120.75 -19.01
C LYS A 563 -19.17 -121.12 -19.22
N VAL A 564 -20.04 -120.14 -19.51
CA VAL A 564 -21.45 -120.38 -19.88
C VAL A 564 -21.53 -121.25 -21.14
N GLY A 565 -20.73 -120.97 -22.16
CA GLY A 565 -20.63 -121.77 -23.38
C GLY A 565 -20.29 -123.25 -23.12
N ALA A 566 -19.42 -123.52 -22.15
CA ALA A 566 -19.04 -124.87 -21.70
C ALA A 566 -20.03 -125.50 -20.69
N SER A 567 -21.04 -124.79 -20.20
CA SER A 567 -21.99 -125.27 -19.19
C SER A 567 -23.10 -126.17 -19.78
N LYS A 568 -24.00 -126.67 -18.94
CA LYS A 568 -25.20 -127.43 -19.36
C LYS A 568 -26.43 -126.55 -19.64
N GLU A 569 -26.28 -125.23 -19.64
CA GLU A 569 -27.40 -124.30 -19.87
C GLU A 569 -27.99 -124.35 -21.29
N PRO A 570 -29.22 -123.85 -21.47
CA PRO A 570 -29.84 -123.69 -22.78
C PRO A 570 -28.99 -122.91 -23.77
N GLN A 571 -29.07 -123.28 -25.05
CA GLN A 571 -28.39 -122.61 -26.16
C GLN A 571 -28.73 -121.10 -26.23
N GLU A 572 -29.94 -120.72 -25.81
CA GLU A 572 -30.39 -119.32 -25.74
C GLU A 572 -29.59 -118.51 -24.70
N THR A 573 -29.39 -119.05 -23.49
CA THR A 573 -28.57 -118.42 -22.44
C THR A 573 -27.12 -118.28 -22.90
N LYS A 574 -26.56 -119.31 -23.55
CA LYS A 574 -25.21 -119.28 -24.14
C LYS A 574 -25.05 -118.17 -25.17
N ASN A 575 -25.99 -118.06 -26.11
CA ASN A 575 -25.97 -117.00 -27.11
C ASN A 575 -26.09 -115.61 -26.47
N LYS A 576 -26.97 -115.47 -25.47
CA LYS A 576 -27.22 -114.18 -24.79
C LYS A 576 -26.04 -113.72 -23.93
N ALA A 577 -25.32 -114.66 -23.27
CA ALA A 577 -24.08 -114.36 -22.57
C ALA A 577 -22.96 -113.91 -23.53
N ASN A 578 -22.85 -114.56 -24.70
CA ASN A 578 -21.86 -114.20 -25.71
C ASN A 578 -22.15 -112.82 -26.33
N VAL A 579 -23.42 -112.49 -26.60
CA VAL A 579 -23.85 -111.16 -27.08
C VAL A 579 -23.56 -110.04 -26.05
N GLU A 580 -23.83 -110.26 -24.76
CA GLU A 580 -23.48 -109.26 -23.72
C GLU A 580 -21.95 -109.13 -23.54
N ALA A 581 -21.17 -110.20 -23.73
CA ALA A 581 -19.70 -110.13 -23.73
C ALA A 581 -19.14 -109.36 -24.95
N GLU A 582 -19.72 -109.54 -26.16
CA GLU A 582 -19.37 -108.73 -27.33
C GLU A 582 -19.78 -107.26 -27.16
N ALA A 583 -20.97 -106.99 -26.61
CA ALA A 583 -21.40 -105.63 -26.27
C ALA A 583 -20.46 -104.96 -25.25
N THR A 584 -20.00 -105.72 -24.26
CA THR A 584 -19.00 -105.29 -23.28
C THR A 584 -17.67 -104.96 -23.96
N GLY A 585 -17.19 -105.80 -24.88
CA GLY A 585 -16.00 -105.55 -25.69
C GLY A 585 -16.11 -104.28 -26.56
N ASN A 586 -17.29 -104.03 -27.12
CA ASN A 586 -17.55 -102.82 -27.91
C ASN A 586 -17.57 -101.53 -27.05
N GLU A 587 -18.07 -101.58 -25.82
CA GLU A 587 -17.96 -100.44 -24.89
C GLU A 587 -16.54 -100.28 -24.33
N ALA A 588 -15.78 -101.36 -24.13
CA ALA A 588 -14.35 -101.27 -23.81
C ALA A 588 -13.55 -100.59 -24.93
N LYS A 589 -13.82 -100.94 -26.19
CA LYS A 589 -13.17 -100.27 -27.33
C LYS A 589 -13.52 -98.78 -27.42
N LYS A 590 -14.78 -98.40 -27.16
CA LYS A 590 -15.18 -96.97 -27.04
C LYS A 590 -14.45 -96.25 -25.90
N ALA A 591 -14.08 -96.96 -24.83
CA ALA A 591 -13.28 -96.40 -23.74
C ALA A 591 -11.81 -96.20 -24.16
N GLU A 592 -11.22 -97.15 -24.91
CA GLU A 592 -9.88 -97.01 -25.51
C GLU A 592 -9.84 -95.86 -26.53
N ASP A 593 -10.79 -95.79 -27.48
CA ASP A 593 -10.87 -94.72 -28.48
C ASP A 593 -10.99 -93.33 -27.82
N ALA A 594 -11.83 -93.21 -26.78
CA ALA A 594 -12.00 -91.98 -26.00
C ALA A 594 -10.78 -91.63 -25.11
N ALA A 595 -9.97 -92.62 -24.71
CA ALA A 595 -8.73 -92.36 -24.00
C ALA A 595 -7.64 -91.81 -24.93
N GLU A 596 -7.56 -92.29 -26.17
CA GLU A 596 -6.65 -91.75 -27.17
C GLU A 596 -7.08 -90.35 -27.64
N GLU A 597 -8.39 -90.07 -27.77
CA GLU A 597 -8.91 -88.70 -27.92
C GLU A 597 -8.44 -87.78 -26.77
N ALA A 598 -8.52 -88.24 -25.53
CA ALA A 598 -8.14 -87.46 -24.35
C ALA A 598 -6.64 -87.17 -24.31
N LYS A 599 -5.81 -88.16 -24.67
CA LYS A 599 -4.35 -88.08 -24.76
C LYS A 599 -3.87 -87.12 -25.85
N GLU A 600 -4.45 -87.20 -27.05
CA GLU A 600 -4.14 -86.26 -28.13
C GLU A 600 -4.55 -84.81 -27.78
N ALA A 601 -5.69 -84.62 -27.12
CA ALA A 601 -6.10 -83.30 -26.64
C ALA A 601 -5.18 -82.79 -25.50
N ALA A 602 -4.79 -83.65 -24.54
CA ALA A 602 -3.89 -83.29 -23.46
C ALA A 602 -2.48 -82.91 -23.95
N LYS A 603 -1.97 -83.64 -24.95
CA LYS A 603 -0.72 -83.30 -25.65
C LYS A 603 -0.80 -81.92 -26.30
N LYS A 604 -1.85 -81.66 -27.09
CA LYS A 604 -2.07 -80.35 -27.73
C LYS A 604 -2.20 -79.22 -26.70
N ALA A 605 -2.91 -79.44 -25.59
CA ALA A 605 -3.00 -78.49 -24.49
C ALA A 605 -1.62 -78.19 -23.87
N ASN A 606 -0.78 -79.21 -23.69
CA ASN A 606 0.56 -79.05 -23.14
C ASN A 606 1.51 -78.30 -24.09
N GLU A 607 1.47 -78.61 -25.39
CA GLU A 607 2.29 -78.00 -26.45
C GLU A 607 1.83 -76.57 -26.82
N ALA A 608 0.58 -76.20 -26.54
CA ALA A 608 0.03 -74.88 -26.87
C ALA A 608 0.82 -73.72 -26.23
N THR A 609 1.21 -72.76 -27.06
CA THR A 609 1.83 -71.48 -26.67
C THR A 609 0.79 -70.39 -26.41
N ASP A 610 -0.39 -70.47 -27.03
CA ASP A 610 -1.53 -69.61 -26.76
C ASP A 610 -2.39 -70.15 -25.61
N ALA A 611 -2.78 -69.25 -24.71
CA ALA A 611 -3.56 -69.53 -23.52
C ALA A 611 -4.97 -70.09 -23.82
N ASN A 612 -5.65 -69.56 -24.84
CA ASN A 612 -7.00 -69.96 -25.20
C ASN A 612 -6.99 -71.30 -25.93
N VAL A 613 -5.98 -71.57 -26.75
CA VAL A 613 -5.73 -72.90 -27.34
C VAL A 613 -5.46 -73.93 -26.24
N ALA A 614 -4.58 -73.63 -25.28
CA ALA A 614 -4.30 -74.53 -24.16
C ALA A 614 -5.55 -74.91 -23.36
N ARG A 615 -6.43 -73.93 -23.07
CA ARG A 615 -7.70 -74.13 -22.35
C ARG A 615 -8.71 -74.92 -23.19
N SER A 616 -8.87 -74.57 -24.48
CA SER A 616 -9.79 -75.26 -25.40
C SER A 616 -9.43 -76.74 -25.60
N GLU A 617 -8.14 -77.06 -25.71
CA GLU A 617 -7.67 -78.44 -25.80
C GLU A 617 -7.79 -79.17 -24.44
N ALA A 618 -7.61 -78.48 -23.31
CA ALA A 618 -7.88 -79.05 -21.99
C ALA A 618 -9.36 -79.44 -21.81
N ASP A 619 -10.30 -78.59 -22.25
CA ASP A 619 -11.73 -78.89 -22.24
C ASP A 619 -12.08 -80.10 -23.10
N LYS A 620 -11.42 -80.26 -24.27
CA LYS A 620 -11.55 -81.47 -25.11
C LYS A 620 -11.04 -82.71 -24.40
N ALA A 621 -9.89 -82.64 -23.73
CA ALA A 621 -9.34 -83.75 -22.94
C ALA A 621 -10.31 -84.18 -21.82
N ILE A 622 -10.86 -83.20 -21.09
CA ILE A 622 -11.87 -83.41 -20.04
C ILE A 622 -13.16 -84.04 -20.61
N ALA A 623 -13.62 -83.59 -21.78
CA ALA A 623 -14.79 -84.15 -22.44
C ALA A 623 -14.56 -85.60 -22.89
N ALA A 624 -13.40 -85.90 -23.48
CA ALA A 624 -13.02 -87.25 -23.88
C ALA A 624 -12.87 -88.19 -22.66
N ALA A 625 -12.26 -87.73 -21.57
CA ALA A 625 -12.19 -88.49 -20.31
C ALA A 625 -13.58 -88.81 -19.73
N LYS A 626 -14.55 -87.89 -19.84
CA LYS A 626 -15.95 -88.15 -19.48
C LYS A 626 -16.60 -89.22 -20.38
N LYS A 627 -16.31 -89.24 -21.69
CA LYS A 627 -16.73 -90.33 -22.60
C LYS A 627 -16.15 -91.68 -22.14
N ALA A 628 -14.83 -91.73 -21.88
CA ALA A 628 -14.12 -92.95 -21.48
C ALA A 628 -14.68 -93.54 -20.18
N LYS A 629 -14.93 -92.71 -19.15
CA LYS A 629 -15.58 -93.15 -17.91
C LYS A 629 -16.98 -93.73 -18.14
N LYS A 630 -17.81 -93.07 -18.95
CA LYS A 630 -19.17 -93.55 -19.27
C LYS A 630 -19.16 -94.87 -20.05
N ALA A 631 -18.17 -95.07 -20.92
CA ALA A 631 -17.97 -96.33 -21.63
C ALA A 631 -17.50 -97.46 -20.67
N ARG A 632 -16.59 -97.15 -19.73
CA ARG A 632 -16.19 -98.05 -18.64
C ARG A 632 -17.35 -98.47 -17.74
N GLU A 633 -18.21 -97.54 -17.33
CA GLU A 633 -19.41 -97.83 -16.53
C GLU A 633 -20.34 -98.83 -17.24
N LYS A 634 -20.56 -98.64 -18.56
CA LYS A 634 -21.34 -99.57 -19.37
C LYS A 634 -20.65 -100.93 -19.55
N ALA A 635 -19.34 -100.97 -19.72
CA ALA A 635 -18.60 -102.23 -19.82
C ALA A 635 -18.69 -103.03 -18.49
N ALA A 636 -18.55 -102.35 -17.34
CA ALA A 636 -18.75 -102.97 -16.04
C ALA A 636 -20.20 -103.48 -15.85
N TYR A 637 -21.20 -102.74 -16.33
CA TYR A 637 -22.59 -103.20 -16.32
C TYR A 637 -22.85 -104.39 -17.26
N GLY A 638 -22.23 -104.40 -18.45
CA GLY A 638 -22.27 -105.54 -19.38
C GLY A 638 -21.69 -106.81 -18.77
N LEU A 639 -20.51 -106.71 -18.14
CA LEU A 639 -19.91 -107.80 -17.35
C LEU A 639 -20.85 -108.34 -16.26
N LEU A 640 -21.50 -107.44 -15.50
CA LEU A 640 -22.47 -107.84 -14.47
C LEU A 640 -23.65 -108.61 -15.06
N LYS A 641 -24.16 -108.20 -16.23
CA LYS A 641 -25.19 -108.98 -16.92
C LYS A 641 -24.68 -110.34 -17.40
N THR A 642 -23.48 -110.43 -17.95
CA THR A 642 -22.89 -111.70 -18.38
C THR A 642 -22.74 -112.67 -17.21
N LYS A 643 -22.40 -112.16 -16.02
CA LYS A 643 -22.37 -112.93 -14.76
C LYS A 643 -23.76 -113.31 -14.23
N ASN A 644 -24.76 -112.45 -14.37
CA ASN A 644 -26.14 -112.67 -13.92
C ASN A 644 -27.02 -113.43 -14.95
N GLN A 645 -26.43 -114.25 -15.83
CA GLN A 645 -27.18 -115.17 -16.70
C GLN A 645 -27.22 -116.60 -16.15
N TYR A 646 -26.48 -116.85 -15.07
CA TYR A 646 -26.59 -118.00 -14.17
C TYR A 646 -27.76 -117.86 -13.19
#